data_AF-A0AAF5DEZ9-F1
#
_entry.id   AF-A0AAF5DEZ9-F1
#
_cell.length_a   1.000
_cell.length_b   1.000
_cell.length_c   1.000
_cell.angle_alpha   90.00
_cell.angle_beta   90.00
_cell.angle_gamma   90.00
#
_symmetry.space_group_name_H-M   'P 1'
#
loop_
_entity.id
_entity.type
_entity.pdbx_description
1 polymer ?
#
loop_
_entity_poly.entity_id
_entity_poly.type
_entity_poly.pdbx_seq_one_letter_code
_entity_poly.pdbx_strand_id
1 'polypeptide(L)'
;IKMLEKKNINIDMVNDEKDNCIDQESIKRICIIGGGVRGICALKHFSKSSNCHVDLYESENRLFSSRRLDGEKSNVFNGEIASMPTIVVQFATFPFTKIKHCFPTQQQILEYLEDYSYDLHSFIKFNHTVVKTEYVKKDTNWIVTIKRGNDNEIFTLKYDIILVCCGRKDIPFIPKILNSYKGNLIHSKDFKNPEDYKNQNIGIIGNDITKILSISQSLLGIAKKIYFFDVTYLHRSFKKRTFPENFINVQATEYKIYFEGNKLFRKNEDCEGIEVDTLISATGYQLNYPFLEGEECFNYTSKRREIQDLILNFLHYKYTNSLYFIGLEDQDETFKYIDIQVRTIQNIIFNKHNPRKLGTLWSEMESLPQEMITFQGNEVISQNNYDNNEDDENEIHPKLLHYNLRVNSPTIYKDLKELGNIKDKTTANYWNFYKYIKGQSILFPLDYKNQIFSYSTNPPFFTINYDNCNIKNLFTYIIYLFLILFNECHFYQRILRVKRQAFPPNPAPFQKREEDYNLPPFYNPYPGRDASSLSPIFPFTSTFNNGLDINPGRRITVDGNLNVPILGWGMWDYRGAVRTGRPNTRVGFGALGRPTNIFKLSPETIETLAKDPNFNKARDEIASIPVSVLPGNFVPLRCKPPLCNPFVHNAAFGVDVEPGDDYLFDGGIDFPLPLAPGGVGVRFPLSGGVNVGSDPLVISYGHGMGPVVPPDFESKAVKASKRRGLLRSNIQN
;
A
#
# COMPACT_ATOMS: atom_id res chain seq x y z
N ILE A 1 -9.94 -23.92 25.35
CA ILE A 1 -10.81 -25.07 25.69
C ILE A 1 -11.28 -24.98 27.14
N LYS A 2 -10.42 -25.06 28.17
CA LYS A 2 -10.81 -24.88 29.59
C LYS A 2 -11.47 -23.53 29.97
N MET A 3 -11.25 -22.46 29.21
CA MET A 3 -11.98 -21.19 29.41
C MET A 3 -13.41 -21.20 28.85
N LEU A 4 -13.73 -22.11 27.92
CA LEU A 4 -15.07 -22.20 27.32
C LEU A 4 -16.01 -23.06 28.17
N GLU A 5 -15.49 -23.98 28.98
CA GLU A 5 -16.29 -24.82 29.89
C GLU A 5 -16.89 -24.05 31.08
N LYS A 6 -16.35 -22.87 31.42
CA LYS A 6 -16.81 -22.11 32.60
C LYS A 6 -18.10 -21.30 32.40
N LYS A 7 -18.57 -21.15 31.16
CA LYS A 7 -19.85 -20.47 30.90
C LYS A 7 -20.90 -21.52 30.52
N ASN A 8 -21.54 -22.08 31.54
CA ASN A 8 -22.78 -22.87 31.45
C ASN A 8 -23.89 -22.04 30.80
N ILE A 9 -23.84 -21.91 29.47
CA ILE A 9 -24.96 -21.42 28.67
C ILE A 9 -25.61 -22.68 28.11
N ASN A 10 -26.68 -23.12 28.78
CA ASN A 10 -27.61 -24.10 28.22
C ASN A 10 -28.18 -23.53 26.93
N ILE A 11 -27.68 -24.02 25.80
CA ILE A 11 -28.34 -23.83 24.51
C ILE A 11 -29.29 -25.00 24.40
N ASP A 12 -30.51 -24.82 24.89
CA ASP A 12 -31.60 -25.76 24.62
C ASP A 12 -31.80 -25.79 23.10
N MET A 13 -31.47 -26.94 22.51
CA MET A 13 -31.70 -27.21 21.10
C MET A 13 -33.19 -27.38 20.90
N VAL A 14 -33.86 -26.29 20.55
CA VAL A 14 -35.24 -26.29 20.08
C VAL A 14 -35.27 -27.03 18.74
N ASN A 15 -35.73 -28.27 18.79
CA ASN A 15 -36.19 -29.04 17.63
C ASN A 15 -37.57 -28.48 17.23
N ASP A 16 -37.60 -27.44 16.41
CA ASP A 16 -38.86 -27.05 15.74
C ASP A 16 -38.94 -27.76 14.39
N GLU A 17 -39.85 -28.72 14.36
CA GLU A 17 -40.33 -29.39 13.17
C GLU A 17 -40.91 -28.37 12.19
N LYS A 18 -40.65 -28.64 10.91
CA LYS A 18 -40.99 -27.80 9.77
C LYS A 18 -42.50 -27.72 9.58
N ASP A 19 -43.13 -26.71 10.16
CA ASP A 19 -44.39 -26.20 9.64
C ASP A 19 -44.09 -25.30 8.43
N ASN A 20 -44.41 -25.82 7.25
CA ASN A 20 -44.39 -25.10 5.97
C ASN A 20 -45.51 -24.04 5.95
N CYS A 21 -45.39 -22.99 6.76
CA CYS A 21 -46.05 -21.73 6.51
C CYS A 21 -45.10 -20.89 5.65
N ILE A 22 -45.29 -20.94 4.33
CA ILE A 22 -44.72 -19.94 3.44
C ILE A 22 -45.45 -18.65 3.78
N ASP A 23 -44.90 -17.89 4.74
CA ASP A 23 -45.31 -16.51 4.98
C ASP A 23 -45.25 -15.81 3.62
N GLN A 24 -46.40 -15.36 3.12
CA GLN A 24 -46.45 -14.41 2.02
C GLN A 24 -45.79 -13.13 2.53
N GLU A 25 -44.46 -13.03 2.41
CA GLU A 25 -43.71 -11.82 2.72
C GLU A 25 -44.38 -10.65 2.01
N SER A 26 -44.89 -9.69 2.78
CA SER A 26 -45.52 -8.50 2.23
C SER A 26 -44.52 -7.77 1.33
N ILE A 27 -44.98 -7.36 0.15
CA ILE A 27 -44.16 -6.64 -0.84
C ILE A 27 -43.65 -5.35 -0.18
N LYS A 28 -42.32 -5.22 -0.07
CA LYS A 28 -41.68 -4.02 0.50
C LYS A 28 -41.74 -2.87 -0.50
N ARG A 29 -42.21 -1.71 -0.06
CA ARG A 29 -42.20 -0.47 -0.87
C ARG A 29 -40.93 0.31 -0.62
N ILE A 30 -40.14 0.54 -1.67
CA ILE A 30 -38.86 1.22 -1.62
C ILE A 30 -38.94 2.54 -2.41
N CYS A 31 -38.58 3.64 -1.75
CA CYS A 31 -38.44 4.95 -2.36
C CYS A 31 -36.96 5.24 -2.63
N ILE A 32 -36.59 5.39 -3.90
CA ILE A 32 -35.24 5.81 -4.32
C ILE A 32 -35.29 7.30 -4.65
N ILE A 33 -34.48 8.11 -3.96
CA ILE A 33 -34.45 9.56 -4.14
C ILE A 33 -33.19 9.94 -4.95
N GLY A 34 -33.38 10.40 -6.19
CA GLY A 34 -32.32 10.88 -7.09
C GLY A 34 -31.94 9.89 -8.20
N GLY A 35 -32.04 10.33 -9.46
CA GLY A 35 -31.71 9.61 -10.70
C GLY A 35 -30.25 9.78 -11.15
N GLY A 36 -29.33 9.86 -10.19
CA GLY A 36 -27.90 9.76 -10.45
C GLY A 36 -27.42 8.31 -10.57
N VAL A 37 -26.10 8.12 -10.70
CA VAL A 37 -25.47 6.78 -10.78
C VAL A 37 -25.87 5.88 -9.61
N ARG A 38 -25.98 6.45 -8.42
CA ARG A 38 -26.36 5.75 -7.17
C ARG A 38 -27.77 5.17 -7.27
N GLY A 39 -28.74 6.02 -7.64
CA GLY A 39 -30.14 5.64 -7.75
C GLY A 39 -30.39 4.66 -8.88
N ILE A 40 -29.73 4.85 -10.02
CA ILE A 40 -29.81 3.92 -11.16
C ILE A 40 -29.24 2.55 -10.80
N CYS A 41 -28.11 2.49 -10.10
CA CYS A 41 -27.57 1.23 -9.61
C CYS A 41 -28.53 0.54 -8.63
N ALA A 42 -29.07 1.29 -7.65
CA ALA A 42 -30.08 0.78 -6.72
C ALA A 42 -31.31 0.23 -7.46
N LEU A 43 -31.86 1.00 -8.40
CA LEU A 43 -33.01 0.62 -9.20
C LEU A 43 -32.73 -0.66 -10.01
N LYS A 44 -31.55 -0.82 -10.61
CA LYS A 44 -31.16 -2.03 -11.37
C LYS A 44 -31.19 -3.30 -10.52
N HIS A 45 -30.84 -3.21 -9.23
CA HIS A 45 -30.83 -4.35 -8.31
C HIS A 45 -32.21 -4.63 -7.73
N PHE A 46 -32.94 -3.60 -7.29
CA PHE A 46 -34.25 -3.78 -6.67
C PHE A 46 -35.38 -4.07 -7.68
N SER A 47 -35.31 -3.55 -8.91
CA SER A 47 -36.30 -3.85 -9.97
C SER A 47 -36.33 -5.34 -10.35
N LYS A 48 -35.24 -6.07 -10.12
CA LYS A 48 -35.15 -7.52 -10.37
C LYS A 48 -35.74 -8.37 -9.23
N SER A 49 -36.09 -7.76 -8.10
CA SER A 49 -36.57 -8.48 -6.91
C SER A 49 -38.10 -8.54 -6.93
N SER A 50 -38.67 -9.75 -6.92
CA SER A 50 -40.13 -9.95 -6.94
C SER A 50 -40.86 -9.42 -5.70
N ASN A 51 -40.16 -9.32 -4.57
CA ASN A 51 -40.73 -8.96 -3.26
C ASN A 51 -40.61 -7.45 -2.98
N CYS A 52 -40.28 -6.63 -3.99
CA CYS A 52 -40.12 -5.19 -3.85
C CYS A 52 -40.94 -4.42 -4.89
N HIS A 53 -41.65 -3.40 -4.44
CA HIS A 53 -42.17 -2.34 -5.30
C HIS A 53 -41.28 -1.12 -5.17
N VAL A 54 -40.75 -0.63 -6.28
CA VAL A 54 -39.68 0.39 -6.29
C VAL A 54 -40.11 1.57 -7.13
N ASP A 55 -40.08 2.77 -6.54
CA ASP A 55 -40.22 4.02 -7.26
C ASP A 55 -38.90 4.81 -7.16
N LEU A 56 -38.41 5.29 -8.31
CA LEU A 56 -37.31 6.25 -8.34
C LEU A 56 -37.84 7.63 -8.69
N TYR A 57 -37.58 8.61 -7.84
CA TYR A 57 -37.92 10.02 -8.06
C TYR A 57 -36.70 10.82 -8.50
N GLU A 58 -36.76 11.40 -9.70
CA GLU A 58 -35.77 12.34 -10.22
C GLU A 58 -36.40 13.73 -10.34
N SER A 59 -35.75 14.72 -9.70
CA SER A 59 -36.16 16.12 -9.68
C SER A 59 -36.16 16.77 -11.06
N GLU A 60 -35.23 16.37 -11.94
CA GLU A 60 -35.06 16.91 -13.28
C GLU A 60 -35.85 16.11 -14.33
N ASN A 61 -35.88 16.60 -15.57
CA ASN A 61 -36.48 15.92 -16.71
C ASN A 61 -35.55 14.87 -17.38
N ARG A 62 -34.34 14.66 -16.83
CA ARG A 62 -33.31 13.80 -17.41
C ARG A 62 -32.38 13.22 -16.33
N LEU A 63 -31.72 12.11 -16.67
CA LEU A 63 -30.77 11.45 -15.78
C LEU A 63 -29.38 12.08 -15.85
N PHE A 64 -28.60 11.81 -14.78
CA PHE A 64 -27.18 12.12 -14.68
C PHE A 64 -26.82 13.60 -14.86
N SER A 65 -27.68 14.53 -14.44
CA SER A 65 -27.46 15.98 -14.57
C SER A 65 -26.11 16.46 -14.01
N SER A 66 -25.56 15.78 -13.00
CA SER A 66 -24.23 16.08 -12.44
C SER A 66 -23.04 15.72 -13.35
N ARG A 67 -23.29 14.93 -14.40
CA ARG A 67 -22.33 14.51 -15.42
C ARG A 67 -22.58 15.15 -16.78
N ARG A 68 -23.55 16.05 -16.89
CA ARG A 68 -23.79 16.83 -18.12
C ARG A 68 -23.13 18.20 -17.99
N LEU A 69 -22.64 18.77 -19.08
CA LEU A 69 -21.96 20.07 -19.06
C LEU A 69 -22.94 21.26 -19.04
N ASP A 70 -24.15 21.08 -19.58
CA ASP A 70 -25.15 22.11 -19.85
C ASP A 70 -26.13 22.38 -18.71
N GLY A 71 -25.93 21.79 -17.52
CA GLY A 71 -26.83 21.92 -16.38
C GLY A 71 -26.21 22.59 -15.16
N GLU A 72 -27.02 23.28 -14.35
CA GLU A 72 -26.59 23.92 -13.09
C GLU A 72 -26.04 22.92 -12.06
N LYS A 73 -26.56 21.69 -12.07
CA LYS A 73 -26.09 20.59 -11.20
C LYS A 73 -24.79 19.95 -11.70
N SER A 74 -24.23 20.40 -12.83
CA SER A 74 -23.00 19.88 -13.42
C SER A 74 -21.83 19.97 -12.45
N ASN A 75 -21.15 18.84 -12.24
CA ASN A 75 -19.93 18.74 -11.43
C ASN A 75 -18.70 18.34 -12.26
N VAL A 76 -18.86 18.41 -13.58
CA VAL A 76 -17.82 18.09 -14.57
C VAL A 76 -17.49 19.32 -15.40
N PHE A 77 -16.32 19.28 -16.04
CA PHE A 77 -15.85 20.31 -16.96
C PHE A 77 -15.48 19.72 -18.32
N ASN A 78 -15.42 20.56 -19.35
CA ASN A 78 -15.20 20.11 -20.71
C ASN A 78 -13.80 19.49 -20.86
N GLY A 79 -13.75 18.26 -21.37
CA GLY A 79 -12.52 17.48 -21.48
C GLY A 79 -12.04 16.81 -20.19
N GLU A 80 -12.82 16.82 -19.10
CA GLU A 80 -12.44 16.13 -17.86
C GLU A 80 -12.23 14.62 -18.09
N ILE A 81 -11.09 14.10 -17.59
CA ILE A 81 -10.70 12.68 -17.69
C ILE A 81 -10.74 12.04 -16.31
N ALA A 82 -11.34 10.85 -16.21
CA ALA A 82 -11.40 10.09 -14.96
C ALA A 82 -10.03 9.92 -14.30
N SER A 83 -10.00 9.89 -12.96
CA SER A 83 -8.79 9.58 -12.20
C SER A 83 -8.32 8.13 -12.36
N MET A 84 -9.23 7.22 -12.70
CA MET A 84 -8.93 5.80 -12.77
C MET A 84 -9.32 5.22 -14.14
N PRO A 85 -8.63 4.16 -14.59
CA PRO A 85 -8.91 3.56 -15.88
C PRO A 85 -10.28 2.86 -15.89
N THR A 86 -10.82 2.64 -17.09
CA THR A 86 -12.14 2.01 -17.34
C THR A 86 -12.36 0.75 -16.50
N ILE A 87 -11.38 -0.15 -16.44
CA ILE A 87 -11.43 -1.41 -15.68
C ILE A 87 -11.62 -1.23 -14.16
N VAL A 88 -11.16 -0.11 -13.60
CA VAL A 88 -11.30 0.23 -12.17
C VAL A 88 -12.66 0.91 -11.94
N VAL A 89 -13.04 1.85 -12.80
CA VAL A 89 -14.24 2.68 -12.64
C VAL A 89 -15.53 1.91 -12.94
N GLN A 90 -15.55 0.99 -13.91
CA GLN A 90 -16.76 0.31 -14.40
C GLN A 90 -17.55 -0.49 -13.36
N PHE A 91 -18.83 -0.74 -13.64
CA PHE A 91 -19.63 -1.72 -12.91
C PHE A 91 -19.07 -3.13 -13.17
N ALA A 92 -19.08 -3.99 -12.15
CA ALA A 92 -18.53 -5.35 -12.27
C ALA A 92 -19.24 -6.19 -13.35
N THR A 93 -20.54 -5.96 -13.56
CA THR A 93 -21.39 -6.69 -14.50
C THR A 93 -21.61 -5.97 -15.84
N PHE A 94 -21.04 -4.77 -16.01
CA PHE A 94 -21.23 -3.96 -17.21
C PHE A 94 -19.90 -3.27 -17.58
N PRO A 95 -19.02 -3.93 -18.35
CA PRO A 95 -17.74 -3.36 -18.74
C PRO A 95 -17.90 -2.26 -19.80
N PHE A 96 -16.93 -1.35 -19.89
CA PHE A 96 -16.86 -0.42 -21.03
C PHE A 96 -16.54 -1.19 -22.32
N THR A 97 -17.38 -1.06 -23.35
CA THR A 97 -17.22 -1.76 -24.64
C THR A 97 -16.88 -0.82 -25.80
N LYS A 98 -17.32 0.45 -25.73
CA LYS A 98 -17.19 1.44 -26.81
C LYS A 98 -15.90 2.27 -26.74
N ILE A 99 -15.12 2.15 -25.66
CA ILE A 99 -13.98 3.04 -25.38
C ILE A 99 -12.66 2.39 -25.82
N LYS A 100 -11.87 3.13 -26.61
CA LYS A 100 -10.52 2.72 -27.03
C LYS A 100 -9.41 3.16 -26.06
N HIS A 101 -9.62 4.25 -25.33
CA HIS A 101 -8.65 4.78 -24.36
C HIS A 101 -8.79 4.12 -22.98
N CYS A 102 -7.69 4.00 -22.25
CA CYS A 102 -7.71 3.40 -20.92
C CYS A 102 -8.42 4.27 -19.88
N PHE A 103 -8.38 5.60 -20.02
CA PHE A 103 -9.04 6.54 -19.13
C PHE A 103 -10.21 7.20 -19.86
N PRO A 104 -11.44 7.02 -19.37
CA PRO A 104 -12.62 7.57 -20.03
C PRO A 104 -12.75 9.08 -19.75
N THR A 105 -13.21 9.82 -20.76
CA THR A 105 -13.62 11.22 -20.59
C THR A 105 -14.99 11.31 -19.90
N GLN A 106 -15.34 12.49 -19.39
CA GLN A 106 -16.64 12.73 -18.77
C GLN A 106 -17.82 12.37 -19.70
N GLN A 107 -17.68 12.66 -21.00
CA GLN A 107 -18.68 12.35 -22.04
C GLN A 107 -18.83 10.83 -22.23
N GLN A 108 -17.72 10.10 -22.29
CA GLN A 108 -17.75 8.65 -22.44
C GLN A 108 -18.33 7.94 -21.21
N ILE A 109 -18.12 8.50 -20.01
CA ILE A 109 -18.77 8.00 -18.79
C ILE A 109 -20.28 8.24 -18.86
N LEU A 110 -20.71 9.41 -19.34
CA LEU A 110 -22.14 9.72 -19.50
C LEU A 110 -22.81 8.74 -20.47
N GLU A 111 -22.24 8.51 -21.65
CA GLU A 111 -22.74 7.54 -22.64
C GLU A 111 -22.81 6.13 -22.07
N TYR A 112 -21.78 5.70 -21.34
CA TYR A 112 -21.78 4.40 -20.65
C TYR A 112 -22.90 4.28 -19.60
N LEU A 113 -23.19 5.36 -18.87
CA LEU A 113 -24.27 5.37 -17.88
C LEU A 113 -25.65 5.36 -18.53
N GLU A 114 -25.82 6.06 -19.66
CA GLU A 114 -27.04 6.04 -20.46
C GLU A 114 -27.30 4.63 -21.02
N ASP A 115 -26.26 3.96 -21.56
CA ASP A 115 -26.35 2.56 -21.99
C ASP A 115 -26.74 1.63 -20.82
N TYR A 116 -26.17 1.86 -19.62
CA TYR A 116 -26.46 1.06 -18.43
C TYR A 116 -27.91 1.22 -17.92
N SER A 117 -28.51 2.40 -18.11
CA SER A 117 -29.86 2.75 -17.63
C SER A 117 -30.98 2.58 -18.65
N TYR A 118 -30.68 2.25 -19.90
CA TYR A 118 -31.64 2.25 -21.02
C TYR A 118 -32.92 1.45 -20.73
N ASP A 119 -32.80 0.27 -20.12
CA ASP A 119 -33.90 -0.64 -19.76
C ASP A 119 -34.69 -0.22 -18.50
N LEU A 120 -34.25 0.82 -17.78
CA LEU A 120 -34.86 1.25 -16.51
C LEU A 120 -35.76 2.49 -16.63
N HIS A 121 -35.78 3.16 -17.78
CA HIS A 121 -36.48 4.45 -17.95
C HIS A 121 -37.96 4.39 -17.56
N SER A 122 -38.65 3.26 -17.76
CA SER A 122 -40.06 3.09 -17.42
C SER A 122 -40.36 3.11 -15.92
N PHE A 123 -39.38 2.85 -15.07
CA PHE A 123 -39.54 2.84 -13.61
C PHE A 123 -39.28 4.21 -12.97
N ILE A 124 -38.80 5.18 -13.75
CA ILE A 124 -38.33 6.46 -13.24
C ILE A 124 -39.42 7.51 -13.36
N LYS A 125 -39.68 8.21 -12.24
CA LYS A 125 -40.61 9.34 -12.16
C LYS A 125 -39.80 10.64 -12.25
N PHE A 126 -39.67 11.16 -13.47
CA PHE A 126 -39.01 12.46 -13.75
C PHE A 126 -39.87 13.65 -13.30
N ASN A 127 -39.24 14.80 -13.05
CA ASN A 127 -39.89 16.01 -12.52
C ASN A 127 -40.64 15.74 -11.20
N HIS A 128 -40.10 14.88 -10.34
CA HIS A 128 -40.64 14.62 -9.02
C HIS A 128 -39.58 14.90 -7.96
N THR A 129 -39.84 15.91 -7.14
CA THR A 129 -38.94 16.32 -6.07
C THR A 129 -39.50 15.85 -4.74
N VAL A 130 -38.74 15.02 -4.02
CA VAL A 130 -39.07 14.68 -2.63
C VAL A 130 -38.78 15.88 -1.75
N VAL A 131 -39.82 16.39 -1.09
CA VAL A 131 -39.76 17.63 -0.29
C VAL A 131 -39.62 17.33 1.19
N LYS A 132 -40.24 16.25 1.67
CA LYS A 132 -40.24 15.86 3.08
C LYS A 132 -40.40 14.36 3.24
N THR A 133 -39.74 13.78 4.23
CA THR A 133 -39.89 12.39 4.64
C THR A 133 -40.15 12.36 6.14
N GLU A 134 -41.17 11.61 6.58
CA GLU A 134 -41.56 11.52 7.99
C GLU A 134 -41.66 10.06 8.43
N TYR A 135 -40.89 9.67 9.45
CA TYR A 135 -40.97 8.31 9.99
C TYR A 135 -42.16 8.14 10.94
N VAL A 136 -43.05 7.20 10.62
CA VAL A 136 -44.23 6.87 11.43
C VAL A 136 -43.94 5.64 12.28
N LYS A 137 -43.56 5.86 13.56
CA LYS A 137 -43.21 4.77 14.51
C LYS A 137 -44.30 3.69 14.63
N LYS A 138 -45.58 4.06 14.55
CA LYS A 138 -46.73 3.13 14.67
C LYS A 138 -46.82 2.12 13.53
N ASP A 139 -46.57 2.59 12.30
CA ASP A 139 -46.71 1.76 11.09
C ASP A 139 -45.36 1.21 10.61
N THR A 140 -44.25 1.57 11.27
CA THR A 140 -42.87 1.23 10.89
C THR A 140 -42.54 1.58 9.42
N ASN A 141 -43.08 2.71 8.94
CA ASN A 141 -42.94 3.17 7.57
C ASN A 141 -42.62 4.67 7.51
N TRP A 142 -42.39 5.13 6.29
CA TRP A 142 -42.09 6.50 5.94
C TRP A 142 -43.23 7.10 5.11
N ILE A 143 -43.71 8.27 5.52
CA ILE A 143 -44.56 9.12 4.69
C ILE A 143 -43.62 10.03 3.88
N VAL A 144 -43.65 9.90 2.56
CA VAL A 144 -42.83 10.67 1.64
C VAL A 144 -43.72 11.67 0.91
N THR A 145 -43.44 12.96 1.09
CA THR A 145 -44.11 14.07 0.41
C THR A 145 -43.35 14.40 -0.87
N ILE A 146 -44.03 14.26 -2.01
CA ILE A 146 -43.46 14.44 -3.33
C ILE A 146 -44.18 15.60 -4.02
N LYS A 147 -43.39 16.48 -4.61
CA LYS A 147 -43.87 17.59 -5.45
C LYS A 147 -43.64 17.23 -6.92
N ARG A 148 -44.72 17.21 -7.70
CA ARG A 148 -44.70 16.90 -9.14
C ARG A 148 -44.68 18.16 -9.99
N GLY A 149 -43.63 18.29 -10.80
CA GLY A 149 -43.55 19.16 -11.97
C GLY A 149 -43.86 20.64 -11.74
N ASN A 150 -44.18 21.31 -12.86
CA ASN A 150 -44.51 22.74 -12.92
C ASN A 150 -45.85 23.06 -12.23
N ASP A 151 -46.77 22.09 -12.15
CA ASP A 151 -48.10 22.29 -11.57
C ASP A 151 -48.06 22.45 -10.03
N ASN A 152 -46.88 22.24 -9.41
CA ASN A 152 -46.66 22.28 -7.97
C ASN A 152 -47.60 21.36 -7.17
N GLU A 153 -48.16 20.31 -7.79
CA GLU A 153 -48.99 19.33 -7.11
C GLU A 153 -48.16 18.58 -6.06
N ILE A 154 -48.67 18.51 -4.84
CA ILE A 154 -48.02 17.84 -3.71
C ILE A 154 -48.88 16.67 -3.30
N PHE A 155 -48.30 15.47 -3.26
CA PHE A 155 -48.95 14.27 -2.76
C PHE A 155 -48.02 13.49 -1.83
N THR A 156 -48.61 12.60 -1.03
CA THR A 156 -47.89 11.78 -0.06
C THR A 156 -48.07 10.30 -0.36
N LEU A 157 -47.00 9.53 -0.19
CA LEU A 157 -47.01 8.07 -0.35
C LEU A 157 -46.30 7.41 0.83
N LYS A 158 -46.74 6.20 1.17
CA LYS A 158 -46.12 5.37 2.21
C LYS A 158 -45.08 4.43 1.60
N TYR A 159 -43.90 4.38 2.21
CA TYR A 159 -42.80 3.49 1.85
C TYR A 159 -42.21 2.83 3.09
N ASP A 160 -41.78 1.58 2.99
CA ASP A 160 -41.11 0.90 4.10
C ASP A 160 -39.65 1.32 4.21
N ILE A 161 -39.02 1.63 3.07
CA ILE A 161 -37.58 1.88 2.96
C ILE A 161 -37.31 3.11 2.09
N ILE A 162 -36.38 3.95 2.52
CA ILE A 162 -35.84 5.08 1.77
C ILE A 162 -34.37 4.83 1.43
N LEU A 163 -34.04 4.96 0.13
CA LEU A 163 -32.67 4.97 -0.38
C LEU A 163 -32.31 6.37 -0.84
N VAL A 164 -31.50 7.06 -0.04
CA VAL A 164 -30.99 8.40 -0.34
C VAL A 164 -29.86 8.31 -1.35
N CYS A 165 -30.17 8.60 -2.60
CA CYS A 165 -29.25 8.53 -3.74
C CYS A 165 -28.95 9.90 -4.35
N CYS A 166 -29.37 10.98 -3.70
CA CYS A 166 -29.19 12.37 -4.14
C CYS A 166 -27.72 12.74 -4.32
N GLY A 167 -27.49 13.75 -5.15
CA GLY A 167 -26.18 14.39 -5.30
C GLY A 167 -25.72 14.99 -3.98
N ARG A 168 -24.42 14.84 -3.68
CA ARG A 168 -23.78 15.48 -2.52
C ARG A 168 -22.85 16.63 -2.88
N LYS A 169 -22.78 16.94 -4.19
CA LYS A 169 -21.87 17.93 -4.77
C LYS A 169 -22.66 19.13 -5.31
N ASP A 170 -23.81 19.42 -4.69
CA ASP A 170 -24.75 20.41 -5.21
C ASP A 170 -24.48 21.79 -4.63
N ILE A 171 -24.12 21.89 -3.34
CA ILE A 171 -23.80 23.15 -2.65
C ILE A 171 -22.28 23.24 -2.44
N PRO A 172 -21.57 24.13 -3.17
CA PRO A 172 -20.16 24.44 -2.91
C PRO A 172 -19.92 24.92 -1.49
N PHE A 173 -18.80 24.51 -0.88
CA PHE A 173 -18.34 25.08 0.38
C PHE A 173 -17.16 26.03 0.11
N ILE A 174 -17.36 27.34 0.30
CA ILE A 174 -16.29 28.34 0.22
C ILE A 174 -16.00 28.85 1.65
N PRO A 175 -14.80 28.62 2.21
CA PRO A 175 -14.41 29.19 3.50
C PRO A 175 -14.52 30.72 3.52
N LYS A 176 -15.02 31.29 4.63
CA LYS A 176 -15.19 32.75 4.79
C LYS A 176 -13.91 33.55 4.51
N ILE A 177 -12.74 32.98 4.82
CA ILE A 177 -11.43 33.60 4.58
C ILE A 177 -11.16 33.86 3.09
N LEU A 178 -11.73 33.08 2.18
CA LEU A 178 -11.55 33.28 0.73
C LEU A 178 -12.37 34.47 0.22
N ASN A 179 -13.45 34.87 0.91
CA ASN A 179 -14.31 35.98 0.49
C ASN A 179 -13.62 37.35 0.58
N SER A 180 -12.48 37.47 1.26
CA SER A 180 -11.69 38.71 1.29
C SER A 180 -10.83 38.90 0.04
N TYR A 181 -10.63 37.86 -0.77
CA TYR A 181 -9.96 37.96 -2.07
C TYR A 181 -10.80 38.80 -3.04
N LYS A 182 -10.16 39.80 -3.67
CA LYS A 182 -10.82 40.77 -4.57
C LYS A 182 -10.61 40.46 -6.07
N GLY A 183 -9.95 39.35 -6.40
CA GLY A 183 -9.85 38.85 -7.78
C GLY A 183 -11.01 37.94 -8.16
N ASN A 184 -10.84 37.15 -9.23
CA ASN A 184 -11.85 36.20 -9.68
C ASN A 184 -11.85 34.94 -8.79
N LEU A 185 -12.79 34.83 -7.85
CA LEU A 185 -12.96 33.65 -6.99
C LEU A 185 -14.07 32.75 -7.54
N ILE A 186 -13.74 31.49 -7.81
CA ILE A 186 -14.71 30.48 -8.20
C ILE A 186 -14.55 29.21 -7.37
N HIS A 187 -15.62 28.42 -7.24
CA HIS A 187 -15.48 27.05 -6.76
C HIS A 187 -15.10 26.11 -7.91
N SER A 188 -14.43 25.00 -7.60
CA SER A 188 -14.03 23.96 -8.56
C SER A 188 -15.21 23.34 -9.34
N LYS A 189 -16.44 23.49 -8.84
CA LYS A 189 -17.68 23.13 -9.54
C LYS A 189 -17.96 24.04 -10.75
N ASP A 190 -17.60 25.31 -10.63
CA ASP A 190 -17.90 26.37 -11.61
C ASP A 190 -16.80 26.48 -12.68
N PHE A 191 -15.69 25.76 -12.51
CA PHE A 191 -14.71 25.54 -13.57
C PHE A 191 -15.35 24.71 -14.69
N LYS A 192 -15.65 25.31 -15.85
CA LYS A 192 -16.34 24.63 -16.97
C LYS A 192 -15.48 24.44 -18.22
N ASN A 193 -14.74 25.45 -18.65
CA ASN A 193 -13.87 25.35 -19.83
C ASN A 193 -12.44 25.76 -19.46
N PRO A 194 -11.44 24.89 -19.67
CA PRO A 194 -10.04 25.23 -19.40
C PRO A 194 -9.54 26.47 -20.19
N GLU A 195 -10.03 26.66 -21.42
CA GLU A 195 -9.64 27.78 -22.29
C GLU A 195 -9.97 29.17 -21.72
N ASP A 196 -10.95 29.28 -20.82
CA ASP A 196 -11.34 30.54 -20.17
C ASP A 196 -10.20 31.11 -19.29
N TYR A 197 -9.22 30.26 -18.95
CA TYR A 197 -8.09 30.57 -18.05
C TYR A 197 -6.76 30.71 -18.80
N LYS A 198 -6.82 30.84 -20.13
CA LYS A 198 -5.63 30.96 -20.98
C LYS A 198 -4.75 32.15 -20.58
N ASN A 199 -3.44 31.91 -20.45
CA ASN A 199 -2.42 32.88 -20.07
C ASN A 199 -2.60 33.57 -18.70
N GLN A 200 -3.48 33.06 -17.83
CA GLN A 200 -3.68 33.58 -16.47
C GLN A 200 -2.79 32.88 -15.44
N ASN A 201 -2.49 33.58 -14.34
CA ASN A 201 -1.94 33.01 -13.11
C ASN A 201 -3.10 32.46 -12.27
N ILE A 202 -3.15 31.15 -12.08
CA ILE A 202 -4.26 30.46 -11.40
C ILE A 202 -3.81 29.99 -10.02
N GLY A 203 -4.57 30.31 -8.97
CA GLY A 203 -4.43 29.70 -7.65
C GLY A 203 -5.44 28.58 -7.46
N ILE A 204 -5.06 27.44 -6.89
CA ILE A 204 -5.98 26.37 -6.49
C ILE A 204 -5.79 26.11 -5.00
N ILE A 205 -6.86 26.24 -4.21
CA ILE A 205 -6.83 26.07 -2.76
C ILE A 205 -7.82 24.99 -2.29
N GLY A 206 -7.36 24.06 -1.47
CA GLY A 206 -8.22 23.05 -0.83
C GLY A 206 -7.64 21.63 -0.82
N ASN A 207 -8.48 20.67 -0.45
CA ASN A 207 -8.07 19.28 -0.18
C ASN A 207 -8.74 18.23 -1.09
N ASP A 208 -9.59 18.63 -2.06
CA ASP A 208 -10.11 17.69 -3.06
C ASP A 208 -9.01 17.39 -4.11
N ILE A 209 -8.09 16.49 -3.76
CA ILE A 209 -6.93 16.12 -4.57
C ILE A 209 -7.34 15.66 -5.97
N THR A 210 -8.42 14.87 -6.06
CA THR A 210 -8.91 14.36 -7.35
C THR A 210 -9.32 15.51 -8.26
N LYS A 211 -10.07 16.49 -7.74
CA LYS A 211 -10.48 17.66 -8.52
C LYS A 211 -9.30 18.60 -8.81
N ILE A 212 -8.39 18.82 -7.85
CA ILE A 212 -7.17 19.61 -8.03
C ILE A 212 -6.33 19.06 -9.19
N LEU A 213 -6.03 17.76 -9.19
CA LEU A 213 -5.22 17.13 -10.24
C LEU A 213 -5.93 17.13 -11.59
N SER A 214 -7.25 16.92 -11.62
CA SER A 214 -8.06 16.97 -12.84
C SER A 214 -8.01 18.35 -13.51
N ILE A 215 -8.24 19.42 -12.73
CA ILE A 215 -8.16 20.80 -13.20
C ILE A 215 -6.73 21.13 -13.65
N SER A 216 -5.74 20.78 -12.83
CA SER A 216 -4.31 20.99 -13.11
C SER A 216 -3.89 20.37 -14.44
N GLN A 217 -4.31 19.13 -14.69
CA GLN A 217 -4.04 18.43 -15.94
C GLN A 217 -4.68 19.14 -17.13
N SER A 218 -5.92 19.61 -16.98
CA SER A 218 -6.64 20.31 -18.05
C SER A 218 -6.04 21.68 -18.41
N LEU A 219 -5.30 22.30 -17.48
CA LEU A 219 -4.68 23.60 -17.67
C LEU A 219 -3.23 23.53 -18.20
N LEU A 220 -2.70 22.32 -18.43
CA LEU A 220 -1.37 22.13 -19.02
C LEU A 220 -1.27 22.80 -20.40
N GLY A 221 -0.34 23.73 -20.56
CA GLY A 221 -0.15 24.50 -21.79
C GLY A 221 -1.20 25.59 -22.04
N ILE A 222 -2.16 25.79 -21.13
CA ILE A 222 -3.20 26.81 -21.23
C ILE A 222 -2.94 27.94 -20.24
N ALA A 223 -2.80 27.62 -18.95
CA ALA A 223 -2.52 28.61 -17.90
C ALA A 223 -1.05 29.03 -17.93
N LYS A 224 -0.77 30.29 -17.54
CA LYS A 224 0.60 30.82 -17.47
C LYS A 224 1.37 30.22 -16.29
N LYS A 225 0.78 30.26 -15.10
CA LYS A 225 1.30 29.65 -13.88
C LYS A 225 0.15 29.10 -13.04
N ILE A 226 0.40 28.01 -12.33
CA ILE A 226 -0.56 27.40 -11.42
C ILE A 226 0.08 27.31 -10.03
N TYR A 227 -0.60 27.86 -9.03
CA TYR A 227 -0.17 27.85 -7.64
C TYR A 227 -1.08 26.92 -6.83
N PHE A 228 -0.48 25.97 -6.10
CA PHE A 228 -1.21 25.13 -5.16
C PHE A 228 -1.09 25.69 -3.75
N PHE A 229 -2.21 25.98 -3.10
CA PHE A 229 -2.28 26.49 -1.74
C PHE A 229 -2.96 25.47 -0.81
N ASP A 230 -2.32 25.19 0.32
CA ASP A 230 -2.82 24.32 1.38
C ASP A 230 -3.20 22.88 0.96
N VAL A 231 -2.51 22.31 -0.04
CA VAL A 231 -2.68 20.88 -0.32
C VAL A 231 -1.68 20.11 0.52
N THR A 232 -1.95 19.97 1.83
CA THR A 232 -1.10 19.22 2.77
C THR A 232 -0.75 17.83 2.22
N TYR A 233 -1.69 17.21 1.49
CA TYR A 233 -1.45 15.96 0.77
C TYR A 233 -0.42 16.10 -0.37
N LEU A 234 -0.48 17.17 -1.19
CA LEU A 234 0.54 17.39 -2.22
C LEU A 234 1.93 17.51 -1.60
N HIS A 235 2.05 18.27 -0.49
CA HIS A 235 3.31 18.45 0.22
C HIS A 235 3.87 17.15 0.82
N ARG A 236 3.02 16.28 1.36
CA ARG A 236 3.45 15.01 1.98
C ARG A 236 3.75 13.91 0.96
N SER A 237 2.98 13.84 -0.13
CA SER A 237 3.00 12.71 -1.05
C SER A 237 3.76 12.96 -2.35
N PHE A 238 3.98 14.21 -2.75
CA PHE A 238 4.58 14.55 -4.05
C PHE A 238 5.97 15.13 -3.86
N LYS A 239 6.93 14.63 -4.65
CA LYS A 239 8.32 15.07 -4.59
C LYS A 239 8.48 16.42 -5.31
N LYS A 240 9.58 17.13 -5.01
CA LYS A 240 9.90 18.49 -5.50
C LYS A 240 10.01 18.64 -7.05
N ARG A 241 9.83 17.57 -7.82
CA ARG A 241 9.91 17.53 -9.30
C ARG A 241 8.75 16.81 -9.96
N THR A 242 7.68 16.54 -9.22
CA THR A 242 6.53 15.79 -9.75
C THR A 242 5.66 16.65 -10.67
N PHE A 243 5.77 17.98 -10.56
CA PHE A 243 5.03 18.93 -11.37
C PHE A 243 5.97 19.75 -12.28
N PRO A 244 5.48 20.25 -13.44
CA PRO A 244 6.24 21.16 -14.30
C PRO A 244 6.64 22.46 -13.59
N GLU A 245 7.65 23.19 -14.10
CA GLU A 245 8.18 24.40 -13.44
C GLU A 245 7.15 25.52 -13.23
N ASN A 246 6.14 25.61 -14.12
CA ASN A 246 5.05 26.58 -14.00
C ASN A 246 3.96 26.17 -12.99
N PHE A 247 4.11 25.02 -12.32
CA PHE A 247 3.23 24.52 -11.27
C PHE A 247 3.96 24.64 -9.92
N ILE A 248 3.61 25.68 -9.16
CA ILE A 248 4.31 26.09 -7.95
C ILE A 248 3.51 25.62 -6.76
N ASN A 249 4.07 24.70 -5.98
CA ASN A 249 3.45 24.29 -4.72
C ASN A 249 3.86 25.26 -3.60
N VAL A 250 2.88 25.95 -3.01
CA VAL A 250 3.08 26.93 -1.94
C VAL A 250 2.64 26.29 -0.63
N GLN A 251 3.56 26.19 0.33
CA GLN A 251 3.23 25.70 1.65
C GLN A 251 2.46 26.79 2.41
N ALA A 252 1.16 26.56 2.58
CA ALA A 252 0.23 27.45 3.26
C ALA A 252 -0.61 26.64 4.25
N THR A 253 0.05 25.93 5.17
CA THR A 253 -0.60 25.06 6.15
C THR A 253 -1.61 25.83 7.00
N GLU A 254 -2.77 25.21 7.27
CA GLU A 254 -3.79 25.67 8.23
C GLU A 254 -4.49 26.99 7.85
N TYR A 255 -4.55 27.36 6.56
CA TYR A 255 -5.13 28.64 6.13
C TYR A 255 -4.50 29.86 6.82
N LYS A 256 -3.22 29.78 7.21
CA LYS A 256 -2.41 30.92 7.67
C LYS A 256 -2.09 31.84 6.49
N ILE A 257 -3.12 32.36 5.84
CA ILE A 257 -3.06 33.24 4.68
C ILE A 257 -3.94 34.46 4.91
N TYR A 258 -3.64 35.54 4.19
CA TYR A 258 -4.55 36.68 4.05
C TYR A 258 -4.42 37.25 2.64
N PHE A 259 -5.39 38.07 2.24
CA PHE A 259 -5.47 38.66 0.92
C PHE A 259 -5.38 40.17 1.00
N GLU A 260 -4.58 40.77 0.13
CA GLU A 260 -4.65 42.19 -0.21
C GLU A 260 -4.96 42.31 -1.70
N GLY A 261 -6.19 42.74 -2.03
CA GLY A 261 -6.64 42.74 -3.42
C GLY A 261 -6.64 41.33 -4.03
N ASN A 262 -5.87 41.14 -5.10
CA ASN A 262 -5.67 39.86 -5.79
C ASN A 262 -4.35 39.14 -5.39
N LYS A 263 -3.65 39.62 -4.34
CA LYS A 263 -2.42 39.01 -3.83
C LYS A 263 -2.68 38.18 -2.59
N LEU A 264 -2.11 36.98 -2.55
CA LEU A 264 -2.12 36.07 -1.40
C LEU A 264 -0.81 36.19 -0.62
N PHE A 265 -0.91 36.38 0.69
CA PHE A 265 0.22 36.44 1.62
C PHE A 265 0.13 35.33 2.65
N ARG A 266 1.29 34.82 3.10
CA ARG A 266 1.39 33.89 4.22
C ARG A 266 1.48 34.69 5.51
N LYS A 267 0.69 34.34 6.52
CA LYS A 267 0.77 34.98 7.85
C LYS A 267 2.08 34.60 8.52
N ASN A 268 2.66 35.53 9.27
CA ASN A 268 3.89 35.36 10.05
C ASN A 268 5.16 35.06 9.22
N GLU A 269 5.15 35.31 7.91
CA GLU A 269 6.32 35.21 7.03
C GLU A 269 6.48 36.49 6.21
N ASP A 270 7.65 37.11 6.24
CA ASP A 270 8.01 38.19 5.33
C ASP A 270 8.24 37.60 3.92
N CYS A 271 7.21 37.64 3.08
CA CYS A 271 7.27 37.15 1.72
C CYS A 271 6.60 38.14 0.74
N GLU A 272 7.12 38.20 -0.49
CA GLU A 272 6.42 38.89 -1.58
C GLU A 272 5.08 38.17 -1.83
N GLY A 273 3.98 38.92 -1.78
CA GLY A 273 2.63 38.39 -2.03
C GLY A 273 2.51 37.77 -3.43
N ILE A 274 1.82 36.64 -3.51
CA ILE A 274 1.63 35.91 -4.76
C ILE A 274 0.37 36.43 -5.45
N GLU A 275 0.56 37.07 -6.59
CA GLU A 275 -0.53 37.58 -7.42
C GLU A 275 -1.12 36.47 -8.28
N VAL A 276 -2.43 36.24 -8.12
CA VAL A 276 -3.21 35.29 -8.91
C VAL A 276 -4.40 36.02 -9.54
N ASP A 277 -4.68 35.75 -10.81
CA ASP A 277 -5.79 36.36 -11.56
C ASP A 277 -7.12 35.69 -11.18
N THR A 278 -7.10 34.36 -11.11
CA THR A 278 -8.24 33.53 -10.69
C THR A 278 -7.84 32.61 -9.55
N LEU A 279 -8.64 32.57 -8.49
CA LEU A 279 -8.53 31.64 -7.37
C LEU A 279 -9.65 30.60 -7.45
N ILE A 280 -9.27 29.33 -7.57
CA ILE A 280 -10.17 28.17 -7.65
C ILE A 280 -10.21 27.48 -6.29
N SER A 281 -11.40 27.46 -5.68
CA SER A 281 -11.66 26.81 -4.41
C SER A 281 -12.04 25.34 -4.63
N ALA A 282 -11.17 24.42 -4.20
CA ALA A 282 -11.35 22.97 -4.21
C ALA A 282 -11.59 22.44 -2.78
N THR A 283 -12.43 23.13 -2.02
CA THR A 283 -12.67 22.93 -0.58
C THR A 283 -13.86 22.03 -0.27
N GLY A 284 -14.43 21.39 -1.29
CA GLY A 284 -15.50 20.42 -1.16
C GLY A 284 -16.89 21.04 -1.13
N TYR A 285 -17.84 20.32 -0.55
CA TYR A 285 -19.27 20.63 -0.66
C TYR A 285 -19.95 20.53 0.70
N GLN A 286 -21.10 21.17 0.84
CA GLN A 286 -22.01 20.96 1.95
C GLN A 286 -23.07 19.94 1.58
N LEU A 287 -23.31 18.99 2.47
CA LEU A 287 -24.43 18.07 2.36
C LEU A 287 -25.74 18.81 2.57
N ASN A 288 -26.74 18.44 1.77
CA ASN A 288 -28.05 19.05 1.80
C ASN A 288 -29.12 18.02 1.44
N TYR A 289 -29.86 17.58 2.45
CA TYR A 289 -30.98 16.66 2.39
C TYR A 289 -32.19 17.30 3.09
N PRO A 290 -32.77 18.37 2.51
CA PRO A 290 -33.82 19.16 3.17
C PRO A 290 -35.05 18.32 3.54
N PHE A 291 -35.31 17.25 2.79
CA PHE A 291 -36.41 16.34 3.06
C PHE A 291 -36.25 15.53 4.36
N LEU A 292 -35.04 15.45 4.94
CA LEU A 292 -34.74 14.79 6.20
C LEU A 292 -34.51 15.76 7.39
N GLU A 293 -34.39 17.08 7.17
CA GLU A 293 -34.02 18.04 8.24
C GLU A 293 -35.05 18.15 9.38
N GLY A 294 -36.28 17.67 9.16
CA GLY A 294 -37.32 17.60 10.20
C GLY A 294 -37.32 16.30 11.01
N GLU A 295 -36.49 15.31 10.66
CA GLU A 295 -36.50 14.01 11.31
C GLU A 295 -35.72 14.01 12.62
N GLU A 296 -36.35 13.56 13.71
CA GLU A 296 -35.83 13.57 15.09
C GLU A 296 -34.40 13.01 15.21
N CYS A 297 -34.08 12.00 14.39
CA CYS A 297 -32.82 11.27 14.46
C CYS A 297 -31.85 11.59 13.32
N PHE A 298 -32.09 12.65 12.54
CA PHE A 298 -31.23 13.05 11.43
C PHE A 298 -30.52 14.37 11.74
N ASN A 299 -29.18 14.33 11.84
CA ASN A 299 -28.36 15.51 12.08
C ASN A 299 -27.11 15.50 11.19
N TYR A 300 -26.63 16.69 10.84
CA TYR A 300 -25.34 16.87 10.19
C TYR A 300 -24.23 17.09 11.22
N THR A 301 -22.99 16.81 10.85
CA THR A 301 -21.82 17.30 11.60
C THR A 301 -21.61 18.81 11.36
N SER A 302 -20.72 19.43 12.14
CA SER A 302 -20.31 20.82 11.98
C SER A 302 -19.98 21.15 10.51
N LYS A 303 -20.44 22.31 10.04
CA LYS A 303 -20.29 22.78 8.64
C LYS A 303 -21.00 21.94 7.58
N ARG A 304 -21.87 20.99 7.96
CA ARG A 304 -22.65 20.09 7.08
C ARG A 304 -21.78 19.23 6.15
N ARG A 305 -20.64 18.73 6.62
CA ARG A 305 -19.73 17.90 5.79
C ARG A 305 -20.06 16.42 5.81
N GLU A 306 -20.58 15.93 6.94
CA GLU A 306 -20.92 14.53 7.17
C GLU A 306 -22.31 14.45 7.82
N ILE A 307 -22.88 13.25 7.81
CA ILE A 307 -24.14 12.92 8.51
C ILE A 307 -23.77 12.18 9.79
N GLN A 308 -24.38 12.54 10.91
CA GLN A 308 -24.17 11.86 12.18
C GLN A 308 -24.80 10.45 12.17
N ASP A 309 -24.39 9.59 13.10
CA ASP A 309 -25.05 8.30 13.39
C ASP A 309 -25.12 7.32 12.20
N LEU A 310 -24.16 7.36 11.27
CA LEU A 310 -24.08 6.40 10.17
C LEU A 310 -23.05 5.29 10.42
N ILE A 311 -23.49 4.04 10.36
CA ILE A 311 -22.63 2.87 10.29
C ILE A 311 -22.10 2.75 8.86
N LEU A 312 -20.76 2.65 8.72
CA LEU A 312 -20.06 2.51 7.43
C LEU A 312 -20.48 3.56 6.36
N ASN A 313 -20.90 4.76 6.78
CA ASN A 313 -21.36 5.86 5.91
C ASN A 313 -22.51 5.51 4.95
N PHE A 314 -23.31 4.48 5.26
CA PHE A 314 -24.46 4.12 4.42
C PHE A 314 -25.70 3.70 5.23
N LEU A 315 -25.52 3.16 6.44
CA LEU A 315 -26.60 2.62 7.25
C LEU A 315 -26.90 3.54 8.42
N HIS A 316 -28.14 4.00 8.56
CA HIS A 316 -28.52 4.85 9.69
C HIS A 316 -28.69 4.04 10.99
N TYR A 317 -28.00 4.42 12.06
CA TYR A 317 -27.93 3.66 13.33
C TYR A 317 -29.30 3.41 13.98
N LYS A 318 -30.20 4.39 13.97
CA LYS A 318 -31.56 4.24 14.54
C LYS A 318 -32.60 3.69 13.55
N TYR A 319 -32.30 3.72 12.26
CA TYR A 319 -33.22 3.34 11.18
C TYR A 319 -32.59 2.22 10.34
N THR A 320 -32.01 1.22 11.02
CA THR A 320 -31.16 0.19 10.42
C THR A 320 -31.84 -0.65 9.33
N ASN A 321 -33.17 -0.70 9.33
CA ASN A 321 -33.93 -1.48 8.36
C ASN A 321 -34.65 -0.62 7.32
N SER A 322 -34.61 0.71 7.42
CA SER A 322 -35.51 1.58 6.65
C SER A 322 -34.88 2.83 6.04
N LEU A 323 -33.69 3.28 6.47
CA LEU A 323 -33.01 4.44 5.88
C LEU A 323 -31.55 4.15 5.54
N TYR A 324 -31.23 4.28 4.26
CA TYR A 324 -29.88 4.03 3.73
C TYR A 324 -29.41 5.17 2.82
N PHE A 325 -28.13 5.51 2.91
CA PHE A 325 -27.46 6.50 2.06
C PHE A 325 -26.46 5.80 1.15
N ILE A 326 -26.47 6.09 -0.15
CA ILE A 326 -25.57 5.42 -1.09
C ILE A 326 -24.54 6.41 -1.61
N GLY A 327 -23.26 6.03 -1.58
CA GLY A 327 -22.15 6.77 -2.17
C GLY A 327 -21.77 8.07 -1.47
N LEU A 328 -21.92 8.19 -0.14
CA LEU A 328 -21.47 9.38 0.60
C LEU A 328 -19.96 9.64 0.47
N GLU A 329 -19.18 8.63 0.11
CA GLU A 329 -17.73 8.70 -0.04
C GLU A 329 -17.27 8.66 -1.51
N ASP A 330 -16.16 9.34 -1.83
CA ASP A 330 -15.46 9.15 -3.12
C ASP A 330 -14.51 7.95 -3.02
N GLN A 331 -14.65 7.01 -3.95
CA GLN A 331 -13.79 5.82 -4.04
C GLN A 331 -13.20 5.74 -5.44
N ASP A 332 -11.93 5.29 -5.54
CA ASP A 332 -11.27 5.04 -6.83
C ASP A 332 -12.10 4.05 -7.68
N GLU A 333 -12.63 3.00 -7.05
CA GLU A 333 -13.55 2.01 -7.64
C GLU A 333 -15.02 2.47 -7.53
N THR A 334 -15.34 3.68 -8.00
CA THR A 334 -16.62 4.38 -7.69
C THR A 334 -17.86 3.51 -7.95
N PHE A 335 -18.01 2.91 -9.14
CA PHE A 335 -19.23 2.17 -9.48
C PHE A 335 -19.31 0.80 -8.81
N LYS A 336 -18.16 0.13 -8.59
CA LYS A 336 -18.10 -1.14 -7.85
C LYS A 336 -18.44 -0.94 -6.37
N TYR A 337 -17.98 0.17 -5.79
CA TYR A 337 -18.29 0.51 -4.41
C TYR A 337 -19.79 0.74 -4.21
N ILE A 338 -20.41 1.54 -5.10
CA ILE A 338 -21.86 1.77 -5.11
C ILE A 338 -22.62 0.43 -5.25
N ASP A 339 -22.20 -0.43 -6.19
CA ASP A 339 -22.80 -1.75 -6.40
C ASP A 339 -22.74 -2.64 -5.15
N ILE A 340 -21.62 -2.65 -4.45
CA ILE A 340 -21.46 -3.43 -3.21
C ILE A 340 -22.34 -2.83 -2.10
N GLN A 341 -22.41 -1.51 -1.96
CA GLN A 341 -23.32 -0.89 -1.00
C GLN A 341 -24.77 -1.30 -1.26
N VAL A 342 -25.22 -1.24 -2.52
CA VAL A 342 -26.58 -1.64 -2.91
C VAL A 342 -26.83 -3.12 -2.60
N ARG A 343 -25.90 -4.02 -2.95
CA ARG A 343 -26.03 -5.46 -2.64
C ARG A 343 -26.02 -5.75 -1.14
N THR A 344 -25.21 -5.03 -0.37
CA THR A 344 -25.21 -5.14 1.09
C THR A 344 -26.54 -4.68 1.66
N ILE A 345 -27.10 -3.55 1.21
CA ILE A 345 -28.43 -3.07 1.60
C ILE A 345 -29.50 -4.11 1.24
N GLN A 346 -29.47 -4.65 0.02
CA GLN A 346 -30.40 -5.70 -0.42
C GLN A 346 -30.32 -6.94 0.50
N ASN A 347 -29.12 -7.37 0.87
CA ASN A 347 -28.93 -8.49 1.79
C ASN A 347 -29.33 -8.16 3.23
N ILE A 348 -29.27 -6.89 3.67
CA ILE A 348 -29.83 -6.48 4.95
C ILE A 348 -31.35 -6.60 4.92
N ILE A 349 -32.01 -6.02 3.91
CA ILE A 349 -33.46 -6.02 3.74
C ILE A 349 -34.03 -7.44 3.69
N PHE A 350 -33.34 -8.37 3.02
CA PHE A 350 -33.75 -9.77 2.91
C PHE A 350 -33.14 -10.69 3.98
N ASN A 351 -32.57 -10.16 5.06
CA ASN A 351 -31.98 -10.95 6.15
C ASN A 351 -30.90 -11.97 5.72
N LYS A 352 -30.17 -11.67 4.63
CA LYS A 352 -29.04 -12.47 4.08
C LYS A 352 -27.66 -11.93 4.47
N HIS A 353 -27.62 -10.81 5.18
CA HIS A 353 -26.39 -10.18 5.67
C HIS A 353 -25.72 -11.00 6.79
N ASN A 354 -24.54 -10.59 7.25
CA ASN A 354 -23.86 -11.17 8.40
C ASN A 354 -24.34 -10.50 9.70
N PRO A 355 -25.22 -11.16 10.49
CA PRO A 355 -25.82 -10.54 11.67
C PRO A 355 -24.79 -10.26 12.78
N ARG A 356 -23.75 -11.10 12.88
CA ARG A 356 -22.67 -10.90 13.87
C ARG A 356 -21.86 -9.64 13.55
N LYS A 357 -21.58 -9.40 12.27
CA LYS A 357 -20.86 -8.19 11.84
C LYS A 357 -21.71 -6.95 12.08
N LEU A 358 -23.00 -7.01 11.73
CA LEU A 358 -23.94 -5.91 12.00
C LEU A 358 -24.01 -5.60 13.49
N GLY A 359 -24.19 -6.61 14.34
CA GLY A 359 -24.24 -6.44 15.80
C GLY A 359 -22.96 -5.82 16.37
N THR A 360 -21.79 -6.19 15.83
CA THR A 360 -20.50 -5.60 16.24
C THR A 360 -20.43 -4.12 15.90
N LEU A 361 -20.78 -3.75 14.66
CA LEU A 361 -20.80 -2.35 14.21
C LEU A 361 -21.84 -1.51 14.97
N TRP A 362 -22.98 -2.12 15.29
CA TRP A 362 -24.05 -1.49 16.04
C TRP A 362 -23.62 -1.19 17.49
N SER A 363 -23.04 -2.16 18.20
CA SER A 363 -22.51 -1.94 19.55
C SER A 363 -21.36 -0.94 19.59
N GLU A 364 -20.51 -0.90 18.55
CA GLU A 364 -19.48 0.14 18.43
C GLU A 364 -20.12 1.54 18.37
N MET A 365 -21.15 1.73 17.55
CA MET A 365 -21.86 3.00 17.41
C MET A 365 -22.58 3.40 18.71
N GLU A 366 -23.23 2.44 19.38
CA GLU A 366 -23.93 2.67 20.65
C GLU A 366 -22.98 3.13 21.78
N SER A 367 -21.72 2.70 21.75
CA SER A 367 -20.72 3.09 22.74
C SER A 367 -20.16 4.51 22.56
N LEU A 368 -20.27 5.11 21.37
CA LEU A 368 -19.63 6.39 21.05
C LEU A 368 -20.11 7.56 21.92
N PRO A 369 -21.42 7.76 22.19
CA PRO A 369 -21.88 8.87 23.02
C PRO A 369 -21.35 8.80 24.46
N GLN A 370 -21.31 7.61 25.07
CA GLN A 370 -20.75 7.44 26.41
C GLN A 370 -19.25 7.77 26.45
N GLU A 371 -18.51 7.38 25.42
CA GLU A 371 -17.09 7.68 25.31
C GLU A 371 -16.82 9.17 25.07
N MET A 372 -17.67 9.85 24.29
CA MET A 372 -17.59 11.31 24.10
C MET A 372 -17.82 12.06 25.40
N ILE A 373 -18.82 11.68 26.19
CA ILE A 373 -19.08 12.28 27.52
C ILE A 373 -17.86 12.07 28.43
N THR A 374 -17.26 10.86 28.40
CA THR A 374 -16.06 10.54 29.19
C THR A 374 -14.86 11.38 28.75
N PHE A 375 -14.70 11.60 27.44
CA PHE A 375 -13.64 12.44 26.88
C PHE A 375 -13.81 13.92 27.22
N GLN A 376 -15.00 14.48 27.02
CA GLN A 376 -15.32 15.87 27.39
C GLN A 376 -15.18 16.09 28.91
N GLY A 377 -15.59 15.11 29.74
CA GLY A 377 -15.37 15.16 31.18
C GLY A 377 -13.90 15.21 31.59
N ASN A 378 -13.01 14.55 30.84
CA ASN A 378 -11.56 14.61 31.07
C ASN A 378 -10.94 15.92 30.57
N GLU A 379 -11.45 16.50 29.48
CA GLU A 379 -10.98 17.81 28.99
C GLU A 379 -11.35 18.96 29.92
N VAL A 380 -12.55 18.95 30.52
CA VAL A 380 -12.94 19.95 31.52
C VAL A 380 -12.02 19.92 32.75
N ILE A 381 -11.42 18.76 33.07
CA ILE A 381 -10.39 18.65 34.12
C ILE A 381 -9.06 19.27 33.66
N SER A 382 -8.72 19.22 32.37
CA SER A 382 -7.48 19.80 31.81
C SER A 382 -7.59 21.29 31.42
N GLN A 383 -8.78 21.80 31.10
CA GLN A 383 -9.01 23.18 30.65
C GLN A 383 -8.91 24.23 31.77
N ASN A 384 -8.74 23.82 33.04
CA ASN A 384 -8.38 24.76 34.11
C ASN A 384 -6.98 25.37 33.97
N ASN A 385 -6.22 25.03 32.93
CA ASN A 385 -5.00 25.73 32.54
C ASN A 385 -5.00 25.88 31.02
N TYR A 386 -5.33 27.07 30.49
CA TYR A 386 -4.81 27.72 29.27
C TYR A 386 -5.84 28.69 28.69
N ASP A 387 -5.34 29.87 28.28
CA ASP A 387 -6.12 31.00 27.77
C ASP A 387 -6.84 30.72 26.45
N ASN A 388 -8.04 31.30 26.35
CA ASN A 388 -9.02 31.15 25.30
C ASN A 388 -8.51 31.59 23.91
N ASN A 389 -8.36 30.64 22.98
CA ASN A 389 -8.48 30.90 21.54
C ASN A 389 -9.73 30.15 21.04
N GLU A 390 -10.74 30.88 20.57
CA GLU A 390 -12.04 30.37 20.10
C GLU A 390 -11.95 29.44 18.85
N ASP A 391 -10.77 29.15 18.33
CA ASP A 391 -10.59 28.26 17.17
C ASP A 391 -10.27 26.80 17.54
N ASP A 392 -9.99 26.47 18.82
CA ASP A 392 -9.58 25.13 19.27
C ASP A 392 -10.72 24.24 19.83
N GLU A 393 -11.98 24.69 19.87
CA GLU A 393 -13.12 23.89 20.40
C GLU A 393 -13.55 22.67 19.54
N ASN A 394 -12.72 22.16 18.62
CA ASN A 394 -13.08 21.03 17.76
C ASN A 394 -12.02 19.92 17.69
N GLU A 395 -11.37 19.56 18.81
CA GLU A 395 -10.57 18.33 18.83
C GLU A 395 -11.50 17.11 18.67
N ILE A 396 -11.52 16.54 17.47
CA ILE A 396 -12.36 15.39 17.13
C ILE A 396 -11.90 14.20 17.96
N HIS A 397 -12.81 13.61 18.76
CA HIS A 397 -12.53 12.42 19.56
C HIS A 397 -11.73 11.37 18.76
N PRO A 398 -10.63 10.78 19.28
CA PRO A 398 -9.77 9.89 18.52
C PRO A 398 -10.48 8.71 17.86
N LYS A 399 -11.59 8.20 18.44
CA LYS A 399 -12.42 7.16 17.78
C LYS A 399 -13.36 7.69 16.71
N LEU A 400 -13.86 8.92 16.80
CA LEU A 400 -14.55 9.59 15.68
C LEU A 400 -13.54 9.84 14.56
N LEU A 401 -12.33 10.27 14.91
CA LEU A 401 -11.22 10.36 13.99
C LEU A 401 -10.89 8.98 13.41
N HIS A 402 -10.88 7.90 14.20
CA HIS A 402 -10.62 6.54 13.73
C HIS A 402 -11.74 5.99 12.82
N TYR A 403 -13.00 6.29 13.11
CA TYR A 403 -14.13 5.96 12.24
C TYR A 403 -14.04 6.77 10.93
N ASN A 404 -13.75 8.07 11.02
CA ASN A 404 -13.53 8.97 9.89
C ASN A 404 -12.20 8.72 9.14
N LEU A 405 -11.22 8.04 9.73
CA LEU A 405 -9.96 7.63 9.10
C LEU A 405 -10.04 6.23 8.51
N ARG A 406 -10.94 5.35 9.01
CA ARG A 406 -11.33 4.11 8.33
C ARG A 406 -11.94 4.41 6.95
N VAL A 407 -12.47 5.62 6.74
CA VAL A 407 -13.03 6.17 5.48
C VAL A 407 -12.07 5.93 4.30
N ASN A 408 -10.82 6.38 4.37
CA ASN A 408 -9.87 6.18 3.25
C ASN A 408 -9.22 4.78 3.16
N SER A 409 -9.66 3.80 3.95
CA SER A 409 -8.91 2.56 4.15
C SER A 409 -9.51 1.37 3.39
N PRO A 410 -8.68 0.45 2.83
CA PRO A 410 -9.10 -0.86 2.32
C PRO A 410 -10.00 -1.67 3.29
N THR A 411 -10.07 -1.27 4.57
CA THR A 411 -10.95 -1.84 5.58
C THR A 411 -12.44 -1.65 5.30
N ILE A 412 -12.91 -0.50 4.79
CA ILE A 412 -14.36 -0.32 4.54
C ILE A 412 -14.85 -1.31 3.50
N TYR A 413 -14.09 -1.49 2.42
CA TYR A 413 -14.48 -2.42 1.36
C TYR A 413 -14.57 -3.86 1.90
N LYS A 414 -13.67 -4.23 2.82
CA LYS A 414 -13.69 -5.52 3.52
C LYS A 414 -14.90 -5.63 4.45
N ASP A 415 -15.14 -4.61 5.29
CA ASP A 415 -16.23 -4.59 6.27
C ASP A 415 -17.61 -4.61 5.58
N LEU A 416 -17.75 -3.88 4.47
CA LEU A 416 -18.97 -3.83 3.66
C LEU A 416 -19.25 -5.18 2.99
N LYS A 417 -18.23 -5.84 2.44
CA LYS A 417 -18.37 -7.20 1.88
C LYS A 417 -18.68 -8.24 2.95
N GLU A 418 -18.02 -8.15 4.11
CA GLU A 418 -18.27 -9.04 5.24
C GLU A 418 -19.70 -8.87 5.78
N LEU A 419 -20.14 -7.62 5.95
CA LEU A 419 -21.51 -7.30 6.37
C LEU A 419 -22.52 -7.82 5.34
N GLY A 420 -22.29 -7.57 4.05
CA GLY A 420 -23.17 -8.01 2.98
C GLY A 420 -23.08 -9.50 2.63
N ASN A 421 -22.22 -10.31 3.27
CA ASN A 421 -21.91 -11.68 2.84
C ASN A 421 -21.51 -11.79 1.35
N ILE A 422 -20.85 -10.76 0.80
CA ILE A 422 -20.49 -10.68 -0.62
C ILE A 422 -19.16 -11.41 -0.87
N LYS A 423 -19.20 -12.49 -1.65
CA LYS A 423 -18.06 -13.38 -1.96
C LYS A 423 -17.36 -13.07 -3.28
N ASP A 424 -17.35 -11.83 -3.72
CA ASP A 424 -16.68 -11.43 -4.97
C ASP A 424 -15.17 -11.71 -4.89
N LYS A 425 -14.69 -12.69 -5.67
CA LYS A 425 -13.26 -12.98 -5.81
C LYS A 425 -12.63 -11.95 -6.74
N THR A 426 -11.92 -10.98 -6.19
CA THR A 426 -10.99 -10.15 -6.98
C THR A 426 -9.68 -10.91 -7.20
N THR A 427 -9.16 -10.89 -8.43
CA THR A 427 -7.92 -11.59 -8.76
C THR A 427 -6.71 -10.84 -8.18
N ALA A 428 -5.65 -11.56 -7.81
CA ALA A 428 -4.38 -10.92 -7.38
C ALA A 428 -3.85 -9.95 -8.45
N ASN A 429 -4.06 -10.26 -9.73
CA ASN A 429 -3.63 -9.42 -10.85
C ASN A 429 -4.41 -8.11 -10.94
N TYR A 430 -5.70 -8.10 -10.60
CA TYR A 430 -6.45 -6.85 -10.44
C TYR A 430 -5.83 -5.95 -9.38
N TRP A 431 -5.51 -6.50 -8.21
CA TRP A 431 -4.89 -5.72 -7.12
C TRP A 431 -3.49 -5.23 -7.47
N ASN A 432 -2.69 -6.04 -8.17
CA ASN A 432 -1.39 -5.61 -8.66
C ASN A 432 -1.52 -4.47 -9.68
N PHE A 433 -2.48 -4.56 -10.59
CA PHE A 433 -2.80 -3.50 -11.53
C PHE A 433 -3.24 -2.22 -10.81
N TYR A 434 -4.21 -2.32 -9.89
CA TYR A 434 -4.69 -1.20 -9.10
C TYR A 434 -3.57 -0.50 -8.31
N LYS A 435 -2.73 -1.28 -7.61
CA LYS A 435 -1.57 -0.76 -6.87
C LYS A 435 -0.58 -0.05 -7.79
N TYR A 436 -0.32 -0.61 -8.98
CA TYR A 436 0.52 0.01 -9.98
C TYR A 436 -0.04 1.38 -10.40
N ILE A 437 -1.31 1.46 -10.81
CA ILE A 437 -1.95 2.72 -11.23
C ILE A 437 -1.93 3.73 -10.08
N LYS A 438 -2.23 3.31 -8.85
CA LYS A 438 -2.17 4.20 -7.69
C LYS A 438 -0.77 4.74 -7.46
N GLY A 439 0.26 3.90 -7.57
CA GLY A 439 1.66 4.34 -7.52
C GLY A 439 2.00 5.35 -8.63
N GLN A 440 1.58 5.10 -9.87
CA GLN A 440 1.78 6.03 -10.99
C GLN A 440 1.06 7.36 -10.77
N SER A 441 -0.15 7.36 -10.20
CA SER A 441 -0.90 8.58 -9.91
C SER A 441 -0.22 9.49 -8.88
N ILE A 442 0.64 8.93 -8.02
CA ILE A 442 1.45 9.69 -7.06
C ILE A 442 2.76 10.14 -7.69
N LEU A 443 3.43 9.28 -8.46
CA LEU A 443 4.72 9.58 -9.08
C LEU A 443 4.61 10.57 -10.25
N PHE A 444 3.55 10.45 -11.06
CA PHE A 444 3.34 11.18 -12.30
C PHE A 444 1.86 11.65 -12.42
N PRO A 445 1.35 12.48 -11.49
CA PRO A 445 -0.08 12.81 -11.37
C PRO A 445 -0.71 13.46 -12.60
N LEU A 446 0.09 14.13 -13.44
CA LEU A 446 -0.42 14.80 -14.64
C LEU A 446 -0.29 13.93 -15.91
N ASP A 447 0.60 12.92 -15.88
CA ASP A 447 0.99 12.17 -17.09
C ASP A 447 0.54 10.71 -17.08
N TYR A 448 0.27 10.09 -15.91
CA TYR A 448 -0.05 8.66 -15.83
C TYR A 448 -1.28 8.26 -16.65
N LYS A 449 -2.21 9.20 -16.91
CA LYS A 449 -3.40 8.95 -17.72
C LYS A 449 -3.11 8.81 -19.23
N ASN A 450 -1.90 9.18 -19.67
CA ASN A 450 -1.44 9.01 -21.04
C ASN A 450 -0.91 7.60 -21.31
N GLN A 451 -0.76 6.76 -20.27
CA GLN A 451 -0.30 5.39 -20.41
C GLN A 451 -1.39 4.50 -21.01
N ILE A 452 -0.97 3.60 -21.90
CA ILE A 452 -1.85 2.61 -22.53
C ILE A 452 -1.62 1.27 -21.82
N PHE A 453 -2.69 0.65 -21.36
CA PHE A 453 -2.67 -0.64 -20.68
C PHE A 453 -3.55 -1.63 -21.42
N SER A 454 -3.06 -2.85 -21.60
CA SER A 454 -3.92 -3.98 -21.96
C SER A 454 -4.19 -4.79 -20.70
N TYR A 455 -5.47 -5.02 -20.38
CA TYR A 455 -5.87 -5.84 -19.23
C TYR A 455 -6.76 -6.98 -19.74
N SER A 456 -6.36 -8.22 -19.44
CA SER A 456 -7.17 -9.41 -19.68
C SER A 456 -7.68 -9.95 -18.34
N THR A 457 -8.95 -10.35 -18.29
CA THR A 457 -9.52 -11.07 -17.15
C THR A 457 -9.30 -12.58 -17.25
N ASN A 458 -9.10 -13.13 -18.46
CA ASN A 458 -9.00 -14.57 -18.70
C ASN A 458 -8.09 -14.91 -19.90
N PRO A 459 -6.83 -15.36 -19.69
CA PRO A 459 -6.16 -15.46 -18.39
C PRO A 459 -5.91 -14.06 -17.80
N PRO A 460 -5.89 -13.92 -16.46
CA PRO A 460 -5.71 -12.61 -15.85
C PRO A 460 -4.27 -12.12 -16.08
N PHE A 461 -4.06 -11.08 -16.87
CA PHE A 461 -2.76 -10.40 -17.01
C PHE A 461 -2.97 -8.93 -17.35
N PHE A 462 -1.96 -8.10 -17.09
CA PHE A 462 -1.94 -6.74 -17.63
C PHE A 462 -0.56 -6.42 -18.21
N THR A 463 -0.54 -5.68 -19.32
CA THR A 463 0.67 -5.16 -19.96
C THR A 463 0.56 -3.64 -20.08
N ILE A 464 1.72 -2.97 -20.02
CA ILE A 464 1.84 -1.54 -20.25
C ILE A 464 2.40 -1.39 -21.66
N ASN A 465 1.61 -0.82 -22.57
CA ASN A 465 2.05 -0.54 -23.93
C ASN A 465 2.67 0.86 -23.96
N TYR A 466 3.97 0.91 -24.25
CA TYR A 466 4.68 2.17 -24.47
C TYR A 466 4.54 2.61 -25.93
N ASP A 467 3.32 2.74 -26.46
CA ASP A 467 3.13 3.02 -27.91
C ASP A 467 3.58 4.44 -28.32
N ASN A 468 3.78 5.36 -27.37
CA ASN A 468 4.28 6.72 -27.63
C ASN A 468 5.73 6.95 -27.18
N CYS A 469 6.52 5.90 -27.01
CA CYS A 469 7.98 6.06 -27.11
C CYS A 469 8.32 6.32 -28.58
N ASN A 470 8.24 7.59 -29.00
CA ASN A 470 9.00 8.07 -30.15
C ASN A 470 10.40 7.46 -30.03
N ILE A 471 10.80 6.59 -30.95
CA ILE A 471 12.02 5.77 -30.82
C ILE A 471 13.29 6.62 -30.62
N LYS A 472 13.25 7.91 -30.97
CA LYS A 472 14.28 8.90 -30.62
C LYS A 472 14.45 9.15 -29.12
N ASN A 473 13.43 8.85 -28.31
CA ASN A 473 13.41 9.06 -26.87
C ASN A 473 13.42 7.78 -26.04
N LEU A 474 13.57 6.58 -26.61
CA LEU A 474 13.86 5.38 -25.80
C LEU A 474 15.21 5.53 -25.10
N PHE A 475 16.20 6.11 -25.80
CA PHE A 475 17.46 6.51 -25.17
C PHE A 475 17.21 7.57 -24.10
N THR A 476 16.35 8.55 -24.34
CA THR A 476 16.03 9.61 -23.37
C THR A 476 15.22 9.11 -22.18
N TYR A 477 14.40 8.05 -22.32
CA TYR A 477 13.62 7.41 -21.24
C TYR A 477 14.44 6.35 -20.50
N ILE A 478 15.34 5.63 -21.16
CA ILE A 478 16.36 4.82 -20.48
C ILE A 478 17.30 5.76 -19.75
N ILE A 479 17.71 6.88 -20.36
CA ILE A 479 18.44 7.97 -19.71
C ILE A 479 17.57 8.65 -18.68
N TYR A 480 16.24 8.77 -18.80
CA TYR A 480 15.39 9.37 -17.76
C TYR A 480 15.15 8.39 -16.62
N LEU A 481 15.06 7.10 -16.87
CA LEU A 481 15.04 6.05 -15.86
C LEU A 481 16.41 5.96 -15.19
N PHE A 482 17.50 6.04 -15.97
CA PHE A 482 18.85 6.22 -15.47
C PHE A 482 18.97 7.52 -14.70
N LEU A 483 18.40 8.63 -15.14
CA LEU A 483 18.40 9.95 -14.51
C LEU A 483 17.37 10.04 -13.41
N ILE A 484 16.43 9.13 -13.24
CA ILE A 484 15.56 9.02 -12.07
C ILE A 484 16.31 8.16 -11.06
N LEU A 485 16.92 7.05 -11.48
CA LEU A 485 17.88 6.30 -10.68
C LEU A 485 19.10 7.19 -10.29
N PHE A 486 19.52 8.12 -11.14
CA PHE A 486 20.59 9.09 -10.93
C PHE A 486 20.09 10.41 -10.31
N ASN A 487 18.82 10.83 -10.44
CA ASN A 487 18.27 12.05 -9.81
C ASN A 487 17.68 11.79 -8.42
N GLU A 488 17.18 10.58 -8.17
CA GLU A 488 17.07 10.04 -6.81
C GLU A 488 18.46 10.01 -6.17
N CYS A 489 19.54 9.92 -6.96
CA CYS A 489 20.93 10.21 -6.55
C CYS A 489 21.34 11.71 -6.57
N HIS A 490 20.74 12.59 -7.39
CA HIS A 490 21.19 14.00 -7.51
C HIS A 490 20.78 14.88 -6.34
N PHE A 491 19.72 14.57 -5.57
CA PHE A 491 19.49 15.32 -4.34
C PHE A 491 20.45 14.90 -3.21
N TYR A 492 21.13 13.77 -3.37
CA TYR A 492 22.24 13.34 -2.50
C TYR A 492 23.63 13.61 -3.11
N GLN A 493 23.74 14.47 -4.12
CA GLN A 493 25.06 14.79 -4.72
C GLN A 493 25.99 15.63 -3.87
N ARG A 494 25.57 16.14 -2.70
CA ARG A 494 26.55 16.62 -1.73
C ARG A 494 27.28 15.50 -0.97
N ILE A 495 26.84 14.24 -1.09
CA ILE A 495 27.46 13.13 -0.34
C ILE A 495 27.79 11.91 -1.21
N LEU A 496 27.30 11.79 -2.45
CA LEU A 496 27.64 10.65 -3.31
C LEU A 496 29.08 10.75 -3.88
N ARG A 497 30.05 10.47 -3.01
CA ARG A 497 31.36 9.98 -3.42
C ARG A 497 31.11 8.62 -4.07
N VAL A 498 31.17 8.57 -5.40
CA VAL A 498 31.46 7.33 -6.12
C VAL A 498 32.91 6.95 -5.77
N LYS A 499 33.12 6.42 -4.57
CA LYS A 499 34.35 5.72 -4.25
C LYS A 499 34.07 4.26 -4.54
N ARG A 500 34.81 3.71 -5.52
CA ARG A 500 35.07 2.26 -5.58
C ARG A 500 35.30 1.80 -4.14
N GLN A 501 34.53 0.81 -3.69
CA GLN A 501 34.54 0.24 -2.35
C GLN A 501 35.92 0.39 -1.70
N ALA A 502 36.10 1.47 -0.94
CA ALA A 502 37.35 1.74 -0.27
C ALA A 502 37.25 0.92 1.01
N PHE A 503 37.60 -0.35 0.91
CA PHE A 503 37.81 -1.18 2.10
C PHE A 503 38.67 -0.38 3.09
N PRO A 504 38.29 -0.33 4.38
CA PRO A 504 38.91 0.58 5.33
C PRO A 504 40.43 0.40 5.31
N PRO A 505 41.19 1.51 5.34
CA PRO A 505 42.64 1.45 5.29
C PRO A 505 43.14 0.67 6.50
N ASN A 506 43.73 -0.50 6.24
CA ASN A 506 44.42 -1.27 7.27
C ASN A 506 45.52 -0.34 7.85
N PRO A 507 45.59 -0.12 9.18
CA PRO A 507 46.60 0.76 9.77
C PRO A 507 48.03 0.21 9.71
N ALA A 508 48.24 -0.98 9.14
CA ALA A 508 49.56 -1.43 8.73
C ALA A 508 50.01 -0.71 7.44
N PRO A 509 51.30 -0.34 7.31
CA PRO A 509 51.83 0.34 6.12
C PRO A 509 51.41 -0.41 4.86
N PHE A 510 50.90 0.35 3.87
CA PHE A 510 50.35 -0.14 2.61
C PHE A 510 51.27 -1.19 1.97
N GLN A 511 50.98 -2.46 2.19
CA GLN A 511 51.39 -3.52 1.28
C GLN A 511 50.32 -3.57 0.18
N LYS A 512 50.76 -3.50 -1.08
CA LYS A 512 49.89 -3.73 -2.25
C LYS A 512 49.14 -5.03 -1.99
N ARG A 513 47.82 -4.95 -1.75
CA ARG A 513 46.99 -6.17 -1.68
C ARG A 513 47.12 -6.84 -3.04
N GLU A 514 47.63 -8.06 -3.09
CA GLU A 514 47.40 -8.92 -4.25
C GLU A 514 45.88 -9.04 -4.38
N GLU A 515 45.37 -8.47 -5.46
CA GLU A 515 43.95 -8.51 -5.84
C GLU A 515 43.46 -9.95 -5.71
N ASP A 516 42.25 -10.15 -5.15
CA ASP A 516 41.63 -11.48 -5.05
C ASP A 516 41.74 -12.17 -6.41
N TYR A 517 42.65 -13.12 -6.51
CA TYR A 517 43.11 -13.61 -7.80
C TYR A 517 42.03 -14.50 -8.38
N ASN A 518 41.46 -14.09 -9.51
CA ASN A 518 40.75 -15.00 -10.40
C ASN A 518 41.74 -16.10 -10.79
N LEU A 519 41.55 -17.32 -10.27
CA LEU A 519 42.40 -18.45 -10.63
C LEU A 519 42.48 -18.53 -12.17
N PRO A 520 43.69 -18.57 -12.78
CA PRO A 520 43.81 -18.63 -14.23
C PRO A 520 43.09 -19.88 -14.75
N PRO A 521 42.45 -19.82 -15.93
CA PRO A 521 41.59 -20.88 -16.45
C PRO A 521 42.28 -22.25 -16.65
N PHE A 522 43.60 -22.36 -16.46
CA PHE A 522 44.37 -23.58 -16.70
C PHE A 522 45.37 -23.91 -15.57
N TYR A 523 45.03 -23.59 -14.32
CA TYR A 523 45.84 -23.99 -13.17
C TYR A 523 45.62 -25.48 -12.82
N ASN A 524 46.67 -26.30 -12.94
CA ASN A 524 46.71 -27.69 -12.49
C ASN A 524 47.50 -27.77 -11.17
N PRO A 525 46.85 -27.74 -9.99
CA PRO A 525 47.58 -27.86 -8.72
C PRO A 525 48.22 -29.24 -8.51
N TYR A 526 47.83 -30.25 -9.29
CA TYR A 526 48.44 -31.59 -9.28
C TYR A 526 48.53 -32.16 -10.70
N PRO A 527 49.50 -33.06 -10.98
CA PRO A 527 49.57 -33.78 -12.25
C PRO A 527 48.26 -34.53 -12.52
N GLY A 528 47.57 -34.16 -13.60
CA GLY A 528 46.33 -34.81 -14.07
C GLY A 528 45.01 -34.24 -13.51
N ARG A 529 44.99 -33.09 -12.82
CA ARG A 529 43.75 -32.46 -12.31
C ARG A 529 43.81 -30.92 -12.36
N ASP A 530 42.70 -30.31 -12.76
CA ASP A 530 42.55 -28.85 -12.91
C ASP A 530 41.91 -28.18 -11.68
N ALA A 531 41.94 -26.85 -11.64
CA ALA A 531 41.32 -26.04 -10.59
C ALA A 531 39.79 -26.25 -10.46
N SER A 532 39.13 -26.79 -11.50
CA SER A 532 37.70 -27.10 -11.46
C SER A 532 37.36 -28.44 -10.81
N SER A 533 38.31 -29.37 -10.84
CA SER A 533 38.28 -30.61 -10.05
C SER A 533 38.28 -30.32 -8.55
N LEU A 534 38.70 -29.12 -8.15
CA LEU A 534 38.57 -28.60 -6.79
C LEU A 534 37.17 -28.00 -6.61
N SER A 535 36.15 -28.88 -6.52
CA SER A 535 35.03 -28.65 -5.60
C SER A 535 35.60 -27.99 -4.34
N PRO A 536 35.00 -26.91 -3.78
CA PRO A 536 35.69 -26.03 -2.83
C PRO A 536 36.44 -26.90 -1.85
N ILE A 537 37.76 -26.71 -1.72
CA ILE A 537 38.75 -27.68 -1.20
C ILE A 537 38.31 -28.35 0.13
N PHE A 538 37.31 -27.81 0.82
CA PHE A 538 36.50 -28.50 1.83
C PHE A 538 35.00 -28.50 1.53
N PRO A 539 34.44 -29.51 0.82
CA PRO A 539 33.00 -29.61 0.66
C PRO A 539 32.31 -30.30 1.85
N PHE A 540 32.97 -30.40 3.00
CA PHE A 540 32.51 -31.27 4.08
C PHE A 540 32.12 -30.54 5.36
N THR A 541 32.26 -29.21 5.39
CA THR A 541 31.80 -28.39 6.51
C THR A 541 30.60 -27.57 6.09
N SER A 542 29.51 -27.69 6.84
CA SER A 542 28.43 -26.71 6.79
C SER A 542 28.80 -25.53 7.67
N THR A 543 28.81 -24.32 7.11
CA THR A 543 28.89 -23.10 7.92
C THR A 543 27.48 -22.66 8.26
N PHE A 544 27.21 -22.50 9.56
CA PHE A 544 25.97 -21.91 10.06
C PHE A 544 26.30 -20.60 10.76
N ASN A 545 25.64 -19.52 10.37
CA ASN A 545 25.70 -18.23 11.03
C ASN A 545 24.29 -17.72 11.29
N ASN A 546 23.99 -17.32 12.52
CA ASN A 546 22.71 -16.72 12.92
C ASN A 546 22.97 -15.40 13.64
N GLY A 547 22.16 -14.37 13.36
CA GLY A 547 22.19 -13.10 14.05
C GLY A 547 20.87 -12.78 14.75
N LEU A 548 20.97 -12.36 16.00
CA LEU A 548 19.87 -11.86 16.83
C LEU A 548 20.17 -10.41 17.22
N ASP A 549 19.21 -9.53 16.98
CA ASP A 549 19.31 -8.09 17.24
C ASP A 549 18.48 -7.74 18.48
N ILE A 550 19.11 -7.14 19.49
CA ILE A 550 18.46 -6.73 20.74
C ILE A 550 18.51 -5.21 20.82
N ASN A 551 17.37 -4.60 20.51
CA ASN A 551 17.20 -3.15 20.50
C ASN A 551 16.26 -2.71 21.64
N PRO A 552 16.63 -1.75 22.52
CA PRO A 552 15.67 -1.10 23.43
C PRO A 552 14.58 -0.27 22.70
N GLY A 553 14.77 0.00 21.41
CA GLY A 553 13.81 0.54 20.45
C GLY A 553 13.11 -0.53 19.59
N ARG A 554 12.22 -0.10 18.68
CA ARG A 554 11.21 -0.96 18.00
C ARG A 554 11.72 -1.77 16.78
N ARG A 555 12.92 -2.38 16.80
CA ARG A 555 13.38 -3.27 15.71
C ARG A 555 13.31 -4.74 16.10
N ILE A 556 12.92 -5.56 15.14
CA ILE A 556 13.08 -7.02 15.18
C ILE A 556 13.89 -7.40 13.94
N THR A 557 15.06 -8.01 14.14
CA THR A 557 15.83 -8.65 13.07
C THR A 557 16.02 -10.11 13.40
N VAL A 558 15.68 -10.96 12.44
CA VAL A 558 16.17 -12.34 12.38
C VAL A 558 16.93 -12.47 11.08
N ASP A 559 18.22 -12.83 11.16
CA ASP A 559 19.02 -13.15 9.98
C ASP A 559 19.80 -14.45 10.13
N GLY A 560 20.05 -15.08 8.99
CA GLY A 560 20.83 -16.32 8.89
C GLY A 560 21.46 -16.49 7.52
N ASN A 561 22.68 -17.01 7.51
CA ASN A 561 23.38 -17.47 6.31
C ASN A 561 23.64 -18.97 6.42
N LEU A 562 23.27 -19.72 5.39
CA LEU A 562 23.57 -21.13 5.22
C LEU A 562 24.46 -21.29 3.99
N ASN A 563 25.71 -21.70 4.21
CA ASN A 563 26.62 -22.04 3.12
C ASN A 563 26.72 -23.56 2.97
N VAL A 564 26.28 -24.08 1.82
CA VAL A 564 26.36 -25.50 1.47
C VAL A 564 27.34 -25.69 0.32
N PRO A 565 28.47 -26.36 0.51
CA PRO A 565 29.31 -26.76 -0.61
C PRO A 565 28.61 -27.83 -1.47
N ILE A 566 28.54 -27.60 -2.78
CA ILE A 566 28.07 -28.58 -3.77
C ILE A 566 29.25 -29.05 -4.62
N LEU A 567 29.51 -30.35 -4.59
CA LEU A 567 30.60 -30.99 -5.33
C LEU A 567 30.49 -30.73 -6.84
N GLY A 568 31.50 -30.04 -7.39
CA GLY A 568 31.59 -29.67 -8.81
C GLY A 568 30.82 -28.40 -9.20
N TRP A 569 29.98 -27.84 -8.32
CA TRP A 569 29.17 -26.66 -8.62
C TRP A 569 29.67 -25.41 -7.86
N GLY A 570 30.36 -25.58 -6.73
CA GLY A 570 30.84 -24.48 -5.88
C GLY A 570 30.06 -24.37 -4.56
N MET A 571 30.13 -23.20 -3.91
CA MET A 571 29.37 -22.94 -2.68
C MET A 571 27.98 -22.40 -3.02
N TRP A 572 26.94 -23.05 -2.50
CA TRP A 572 25.59 -22.51 -2.47
C TRP A 572 25.42 -21.63 -1.23
N ASP A 573 25.12 -20.33 -1.43
CA ASP A 573 24.92 -19.36 -0.35
C ASP A 573 23.43 -18.99 -0.28
N TYR A 574 22.80 -19.37 0.84
CA TYR A 574 21.43 -19.01 1.14
C TYR A 574 21.40 -17.98 2.28
N ARG A 575 20.95 -16.77 1.97
CA ARG A 575 20.89 -15.63 2.90
C ARG A 575 19.46 -15.11 3.04
N GLY A 576 18.97 -15.12 4.27
CA GLY A 576 17.68 -14.51 4.62
C GLY A 576 17.85 -13.52 5.77
N ALA A 577 17.43 -12.27 5.58
CA ALA A 577 17.31 -11.29 6.64
C ALA A 577 15.99 -10.53 6.50
N VAL A 578 15.18 -10.49 7.57
CA VAL A 578 14.04 -9.58 7.67
C VAL A 578 14.38 -8.53 8.72
N ARG A 579 14.45 -7.27 8.30
CA ARG A 579 14.84 -6.13 9.14
C ARG A 579 13.75 -5.06 9.05
N THR A 580 13.05 -4.82 10.15
CA THR A 580 12.03 -3.74 10.21
C THR A 580 12.17 -2.96 11.51
N GLY A 581 12.30 -1.63 11.44
CA GLY A 581 12.37 -0.75 12.61
C GLY A 581 13.63 0.13 12.63
N ARG A 582 13.80 0.89 13.73
CA ARG A 582 14.95 1.79 13.94
C ARG A 582 16.21 0.99 14.35
N PRO A 583 17.42 1.34 13.90
CA PRO A 583 18.63 0.51 14.07
C PRO A 583 19.17 0.47 15.52
N ASN A 584 19.94 -0.60 15.84
CA ASN A 584 20.70 -0.81 17.09
C ASN A 584 21.51 -2.14 17.07
N THR A 585 22.21 -2.43 18.17
CA THR A 585 23.22 -3.49 18.39
C THR A 585 22.80 -4.89 17.96
N ARG A 586 23.53 -5.44 16.97
CA ARG A 586 23.39 -6.83 16.53
C ARG A 586 24.45 -7.72 17.18
N VAL A 587 24.02 -8.88 17.65
CA VAL A 587 24.92 -9.93 18.14
C VAL A 587 24.82 -11.15 17.22
N GLY A 588 25.94 -11.53 16.62
CA GLY A 588 26.03 -12.66 15.70
C GLY A 588 26.97 -13.76 16.18
N PHE A 589 26.57 -15.02 15.98
CA PHE A 589 27.40 -16.20 16.22
C PHE A 589 27.51 -17.04 14.95
N GLY A 590 28.75 -17.24 14.50
CA GLY A 590 29.08 -18.12 13.38
C GLY A 590 30.00 -19.25 13.80
N ALA A 591 29.73 -20.46 13.32
CA ALA A 591 30.57 -21.63 13.57
C ALA A 591 30.77 -22.47 12.29
N LEU A 592 32.00 -22.98 12.13
CA LEU A 592 32.33 -24.03 11.16
C LEU A 592 32.17 -25.41 11.81
N GLY A 593 31.15 -26.18 11.41
CA GLY A 593 30.84 -27.50 11.98
C GLY A 593 31.30 -28.68 11.12
N ARG A 594 31.72 -29.77 11.77
CA ARG A 594 32.05 -31.10 11.20
C ARG A 594 33.07 -31.14 10.05
N PRO A 595 34.36 -30.85 10.27
CA PRO A 595 35.38 -31.14 9.27
C PRO A 595 35.58 -32.65 9.08
N THR A 596 35.57 -33.15 7.84
CA THR A 596 35.80 -34.59 7.57
C THR A 596 37.19 -34.87 7.01
N ASN A 597 37.85 -35.91 7.53
CA ASN A 597 39.15 -36.39 7.06
C ASN A 597 39.03 -37.40 5.90
N ILE A 598 38.64 -36.96 4.70
CA ILE A 598 38.46 -37.86 3.54
C ILE A 598 39.75 -38.56 3.13
N PHE A 599 40.89 -37.85 3.20
CA PHE A 599 42.19 -38.42 2.88
C PHE A 599 42.69 -39.42 3.92
N LYS A 600 41.95 -39.64 5.01
CA LYS A 600 42.31 -40.53 6.12
C LYS A 600 43.73 -40.28 6.64
N LEU A 601 44.16 -39.02 6.62
CA LEU A 601 45.47 -38.61 7.13
C LEU A 601 45.56 -38.98 8.61
N SER A 602 46.68 -39.54 9.02
CA SER A 602 46.93 -39.81 10.44
C SER A 602 47.61 -38.60 11.10
N PRO A 603 47.55 -38.46 12.44
CA PRO A 603 48.30 -37.43 13.17
C PRO A 603 49.78 -37.39 12.78
N GLU A 604 50.40 -38.56 12.64
CA GLU A 604 51.82 -38.68 12.28
C GLU A 604 52.06 -38.24 10.83
N THR A 605 51.09 -38.45 9.94
CA THR A 605 51.18 -38.01 8.54
C THR A 605 51.09 -36.48 8.47
N ILE A 606 50.19 -35.86 9.25
CA ILE A 606 50.11 -34.41 9.34
C ILE A 606 51.38 -33.82 9.96
N GLU A 607 51.91 -34.42 11.03
CA GLU A 607 53.15 -33.98 11.63
C GLU A 607 54.33 -34.08 10.65
N THR A 608 54.40 -35.18 9.89
CA THR A 608 55.43 -35.38 8.86
C THR A 608 55.32 -34.33 7.76
N LEU A 609 54.11 -34.06 7.26
CA LEU A 609 53.87 -33.01 6.27
C LEU A 609 54.21 -31.62 6.80
N ALA A 610 53.85 -31.32 8.05
CA ALA A 610 54.16 -30.03 8.68
C ALA A 610 55.68 -29.82 8.88
N LYS A 611 56.45 -30.89 9.06
CA LYS A 611 57.91 -30.84 9.13
C LYS A 611 58.59 -30.84 7.75
N ASP A 612 57.87 -31.17 6.67
CA ASP A 612 58.46 -31.28 5.33
C ASP A 612 58.75 -29.88 4.74
N PRO A 613 60.02 -29.57 4.41
CA PRO A 613 60.40 -28.26 3.86
C PRO A 613 59.79 -27.99 2.48
N ASN A 614 59.63 -29.00 1.63
CA ASN A 614 59.05 -28.84 0.30
C ASN A 614 57.56 -28.56 0.41
N PHE A 615 56.87 -29.22 1.35
CA PHE A 615 55.49 -28.96 1.67
C PHE A 615 55.31 -27.52 2.18
N ASN A 616 56.15 -27.07 3.12
CA ASN A 616 56.10 -25.69 3.61
C ASN A 616 56.44 -24.65 2.53
N LYS A 617 57.39 -24.96 1.64
CA LYS A 617 57.71 -24.11 0.49
C LYS A 617 56.55 -24.03 -0.51
N ALA A 618 55.93 -25.16 -0.84
CA ALA A 618 54.74 -25.18 -1.68
C ALA A 618 53.57 -24.43 -1.03
N ARG A 619 53.43 -24.52 0.29
CA ARG A 619 52.48 -23.66 1.03
C ARG A 619 52.84 -22.21 0.84
N ASP A 620 54.11 -21.84 0.92
CA ASP A 620 54.55 -20.45 0.78
C ASP A 620 54.36 -19.85 -0.60
N GLU A 621 54.49 -20.68 -1.63
CA GLU A 621 54.26 -20.30 -3.03
C GLU A 621 52.77 -20.15 -3.39
N ILE A 622 51.84 -20.70 -2.58
CA ILE A 622 50.41 -20.67 -2.88
C ILE A 622 49.69 -19.60 -2.03
N ALA A 623 48.84 -18.83 -2.69
CA ALA A 623 48.02 -17.80 -2.05
C ALA A 623 46.99 -18.41 -1.05
N SER A 624 46.67 -17.63 -0.01
CA SER A 624 45.65 -18.02 0.94
C SER A 624 44.24 -17.87 0.36
N ILE A 625 43.52 -18.98 0.25
CA ILE A 625 42.17 -19.09 -0.32
C ILE A 625 41.11 -18.86 0.79
N PRO A 626 40.03 -18.10 0.54
CA PRO A 626 38.92 -17.98 1.50
C PRO A 626 38.19 -19.32 1.66
N VAL A 627 37.98 -19.74 2.90
CA VAL A 627 37.29 -21.01 3.24
C VAL A 627 35.95 -20.82 3.93
N SER A 628 35.75 -19.71 4.65
CA SER A 628 34.48 -19.43 5.33
C SER A 628 34.37 -17.94 5.66
N VAL A 629 33.16 -17.49 5.94
CA VAL A 629 32.83 -16.12 6.35
C VAL A 629 32.14 -16.19 7.71
N LEU A 630 32.76 -15.61 8.74
CA LEU A 630 32.21 -15.55 10.11
C LEU A 630 31.77 -14.10 10.44
N PRO A 631 30.84 -13.91 11.41
CA PRO A 631 29.58 -13.18 11.23
C PRO A 631 29.71 -11.74 10.69
N GLY A 632 28.72 -11.33 9.90
CA GLY A 632 28.63 -9.97 9.35
C GLY A 632 29.28 -9.76 7.98
N ASN A 633 29.59 -10.83 7.24
CA ASN A 633 30.25 -10.81 5.93
C ASN A 633 31.70 -10.27 5.92
N PHE A 634 32.34 -9.98 7.06
CA PHE A 634 33.59 -9.21 7.03
C PHE A 634 34.89 -9.99 7.31
N VAL A 635 34.85 -11.11 8.05
CA VAL A 635 36.07 -11.87 8.36
C VAL A 635 36.14 -13.14 7.50
N PRO A 636 36.76 -13.11 6.31
CA PRO A 636 37.04 -14.33 5.59
C PRO A 636 38.11 -15.11 6.36
N LEU A 637 37.76 -16.29 6.85
CA LEU A 637 38.76 -17.28 7.23
C LEU A 637 39.50 -17.67 5.96
N ARG A 638 40.80 -17.47 5.93
CA ARG A 638 41.66 -17.85 4.81
C ARG A 638 42.54 -19.02 5.20
N CYS A 639 42.82 -19.87 4.22
CA CYS A 639 43.71 -21.00 4.38
C CYS A 639 44.79 -20.99 3.28
N LYS A 640 46.02 -21.40 3.62
CA LYS A 640 47.07 -21.76 2.66
C LYS A 640 47.00 -23.26 2.25
N PRO A 641 46.76 -23.58 0.97
CA PRO A 641 46.94 -24.93 0.42
C PRO A 641 48.41 -25.41 0.49
N PRO A 642 48.73 -26.70 0.25
CA PRO A 642 47.80 -27.80 -0.07
C PRO A 642 47.04 -28.35 1.15
N LEU A 643 47.38 -27.92 2.36
CA LEU A 643 46.73 -28.37 3.60
C LEU A 643 46.21 -27.20 4.41
N CYS A 644 44.94 -26.87 4.25
CA CYS A 644 44.23 -26.16 5.32
C CYS A 644 44.20 -27.08 6.51
N ASN A 645 44.60 -26.62 7.70
CA ASN A 645 44.41 -27.43 8.90
C ASN A 645 42.92 -27.75 9.01
N PRO A 646 42.48 -29.00 8.72
CA PRO A 646 41.07 -29.25 8.47
C PRO A 646 40.24 -29.09 9.74
N PHE A 647 40.86 -29.14 10.91
CA PHE A 647 40.17 -29.54 12.13
C PHE A 647 40.10 -28.47 13.22
N VAL A 648 40.41 -27.22 12.86
CA VAL A 648 40.15 -26.10 13.75
C VAL A 648 38.69 -25.72 13.58
N HIS A 649 37.84 -26.04 14.57
CA HIS A 649 36.56 -25.36 14.63
C HIS A 649 36.83 -23.88 14.86
N ASN A 650 36.30 -23.04 13.99
CA ASN A 650 36.39 -21.61 14.19
C ASN A 650 35.03 -21.15 14.68
N ALA A 651 35.02 -20.60 15.89
CA ALA A 651 33.88 -19.89 16.45
C ALA A 651 34.23 -18.40 16.42
N ALA A 652 33.29 -17.56 16.02
CA ALA A 652 33.50 -16.12 16.11
C ALA A 652 32.24 -15.44 16.60
N PHE A 653 32.47 -14.35 17.33
CA PHE A 653 31.45 -13.54 17.95
C PHE A 653 31.58 -12.10 17.43
N GLY A 654 30.56 -11.63 16.71
CA GLY A 654 30.54 -10.29 16.14
C GLY A 654 29.54 -9.39 16.86
N VAL A 655 29.94 -8.15 17.15
CA VAL A 655 29.03 -7.08 17.59
C VAL A 655 29.10 -5.94 16.56
N ASP A 656 27.96 -5.67 15.91
CA ASP A 656 27.83 -4.56 14.96
C ASP A 656 27.13 -3.40 15.70
N VAL A 657 27.72 -2.18 15.65
CA VAL A 657 27.12 -0.96 16.23
C VAL A 657 26.90 0.06 15.11
N GLU A 658 25.65 0.25 14.71
CA GLU A 658 25.28 1.12 13.58
C GLU A 658 24.78 2.48 14.11
N PRO A 659 25.56 3.58 14.01
CA PRO A 659 25.04 4.92 14.23
C PRO A 659 24.40 5.48 12.95
N GLY A 660 23.08 5.63 12.90
CA GLY A 660 22.39 6.21 11.73
C GLY A 660 20.90 5.91 11.66
N ASP A 661 20.19 6.50 10.68
CA ASP A 661 18.76 6.31 10.41
C ASP A 661 18.58 5.59 9.06
N ASP A 662 18.66 4.25 9.05
CA ASP A 662 18.70 3.47 7.80
C ASP A 662 17.51 2.50 7.63
N TYR A 663 16.95 2.43 6.42
CA TYR A 663 15.92 1.45 6.02
C TYR A 663 16.53 0.39 5.09
N LEU A 664 16.56 -0.89 5.53
CA LEU A 664 17.15 -2.00 4.77
C LEU A 664 16.19 -3.19 4.61
N PHE A 665 15.83 -3.53 3.37
CA PHE A 665 15.30 -4.85 3.00
C PHE A 665 16.34 -5.53 2.13
N ASP A 666 16.97 -6.61 2.62
CA ASP A 666 18.05 -7.34 1.93
C ASP A 666 17.82 -8.85 2.00
N GLY A 667 17.62 -9.47 0.85
CA GLY A 667 17.45 -10.92 0.70
C GLY A 667 18.15 -11.41 -0.55
N GLY A 668 18.79 -12.57 -0.48
CA GLY A 668 19.58 -13.12 -1.57
C GLY A 668 19.57 -14.64 -1.65
N ILE A 669 19.24 -15.16 -2.82
CA ILE A 669 19.46 -16.56 -3.20
C ILE A 669 20.53 -16.56 -4.30
N ASP A 670 21.72 -17.09 -4.01
CA ASP A 670 22.77 -17.25 -5.02
C ASP A 670 23.04 -18.73 -5.26
N PHE A 671 22.74 -19.20 -6.47
CA PHE A 671 23.03 -20.58 -6.87
C PHE A 671 23.93 -20.63 -8.11
N PRO A 672 25.00 -21.45 -8.11
CA PRO A 672 25.85 -21.66 -9.27
C PRO A 672 25.29 -22.76 -10.18
N LEU A 673 25.30 -22.53 -11.50
CA LEU A 673 25.13 -23.57 -12.53
C LEU A 673 26.48 -23.82 -13.23
N PRO A 674 27.06 -25.03 -13.17
CA PRO A 674 28.18 -25.36 -14.05
C PRO A 674 27.68 -25.50 -15.49
N LEU A 675 28.31 -24.80 -16.43
CA LEU A 675 27.98 -24.90 -17.87
C LEU A 675 28.95 -25.80 -18.62
N ALA A 676 30.19 -25.93 -18.15
CA ALA A 676 31.18 -26.81 -18.74
C ALA A 676 32.19 -27.32 -17.69
N PRO A 677 32.86 -28.45 -17.95
CA PRO A 677 34.08 -28.84 -17.24
C PRO A 677 35.11 -27.70 -17.28
N GLY A 678 35.91 -27.51 -16.23
CA GLY A 678 36.87 -26.40 -16.16
C GLY A 678 36.40 -25.20 -15.33
N GLY A 679 35.32 -25.33 -14.55
CA GLY A 679 34.90 -24.29 -13.59
C GLY A 679 34.14 -23.13 -14.25
N VAL A 680 33.79 -23.29 -15.52
CA VAL A 680 32.93 -22.38 -16.26
C VAL A 680 31.50 -22.61 -15.81
N GLY A 681 30.98 -21.69 -15.02
CA GLY A 681 29.61 -21.72 -14.52
C GLY A 681 29.02 -20.32 -14.43
N VAL A 682 27.70 -20.25 -14.54
CA VAL A 682 26.94 -19.01 -14.38
C VAL A 682 26.34 -19.02 -12.99
N ARG A 683 26.64 -17.98 -12.20
CA ARG A 683 25.98 -17.72 -10.92
C ARG A 683 24.72 -16.92 -11.18
N PHE A 684 23.65 -17.27 -10.48
CA PHE A 684 22.41 -16.49 -10.44
C PHE A 684 22.29 -15.84 -9.07
N PRO A 685 22.95 -14.70 -8.82
CA PRO A 685 22.68 -13.93 -7.62
C PRO A 685 21.29 -13.30 -7.75
N LEU A 686 20.26 -14.00 -7.30
CA LEU A 686 18.95 -13.39 -7.04
C LEU A 686 19.04 -12.68 -5.70
N SER A 687 19.79 -11.58 -5.65
CA SER A 687 19.88 -10.72 -4.48
C SER A 687 19.32 -9.33 -4.78
N GLY A 688 18.59 -8.79 -3.81
CA GLY A 688 17.94 -7.51 -3.90
C GLY A 688 17.96 -6.83 -2.54
N GLY A 689 18.55 -5.64 -2.50
CA GLY A 689 18.69 -4.80 -1.32
C GLY A 689 18.21 -3.39 -1.61
N VAL A 690 17.24 -2.86 -0.86
CA VAL A 690 17.00 -1.41 -0.81
C VAL A 690 17.65 -0.91 0.46
N ASN A 691 18.72 -0.13 0.32
CA ASN A 691 19.40 0.51 1.45
C ASN A 691 19.40 2.02 1.27
N VAL A 692 19.04 2.75 2.33
CA VAL A 692 19.16 4.20 2.42
C VAL A 692 19.81 4.51 3.75
N GLY A 693 21.05 5.02 3.73
CA GLY A 693 21.70 5.64 4.88
C GLY A 693 23.22 5.43 5.00
N SER A 694 23.77 5.49 6.22
CA SER A 694 25.22 5.65 6.50
C SER A 694 25.95 4.39 6.98
N ASP A 695 27.20 4.21 6.52
CA ASP A 695 28.04 3.05 6.83
C ASP A 695 28.31 2.88 8.35
N PRO A 696 28.10 1.68 8.94
CA PRO A 696 28.22 1.46 10.38
C PRO A 696 29.64 1.20 10.90
N LEU A 697 29.85 1.43 12.20
CA LEU A 697 31.07 1.05 12.92
C LEU A 697 30.95 -0.40 13.42
N VAL A 698 31.80 -1.30 12.90
CA VAL A 698 31.76 -2.73 13.24
C VAL A 698 32.97 -3.13 14.07
N ILE A 699 32.75 -3.82 15.19
CA ILE A 699 33.80 -4.42 16.03
C ILE A 699 33.56 -5.92 16.12
N SER A 700 34.27 -6.70 15.30
CA SER A 700 34.17 -8.16 15.30
C SER A 700 35.34 -8.82 16.04
N TYR A 701 35.05 -9.79 16.92
CA TYR A 701 36.05 -10.57 17.64
C TYR A 701 35.93 -12.07 17.33
N GLY A 702 36.90 -12.62 16.60
CA GLY A 702 36.94 -14.05 16.27
C GLY A 702 37.91 -14.83 17.16
N HIS A 703 37.53 -16.04 17.59
CA HIS A 703 38.41 -16.93 18.36
C HIS A 703 38.35 -18.38 17.87
N GLY A 704 39.42 -18.86 17.23
CA GLY A 704 39.51 -20.25 16.78
C GLY A 704 39.69 -21.23 17.96
N MET A 705 38.84 -22.25 18.06
CA MET A 705 38.91 -23.29 19.09
C MET A 705 38.70 -24.67 18.48
N GLY A 706 39.73 -25.51 18.41
CA GLY A 706 39.63 -26.88 17.90
C GLY A 706 39.93 -27.93 18.98
N PRO A 707 39.34 -29.14 18.92
CA PRO A 707 39.79 -30.24 19.75
C PRO A 707 41.24 -30.60 19.41
N VAL A 708 42.05 -30.93 20.43
CA VAL A 708 43.46 -31.35 20.26
C VAL A 708 43.55 -32.57 19.33
N VAL A 709 42.57 -33.47 19.40
CA VAL A 709 42.39 -34.60 18.50
C VAL A 709 40.98 -34.53 17.89
N PRO A 710 40.84 -34.40 16.57
CA PRO A 710 39.53 -34.32 15.90
C PRO A 710 38.74 -35.64 16.02
N PRO A 711 37.39 -35.60 15.96
CA PRO A 711 36.59 -36.80 15.75
C PRO A 711 37.05 -37.55 14.49
N ASP A 712 37.05 -38.88 14.53
CA ASP A 712 37.55 -39.80 13.48
C ASP A 712 39.07 -39.82 13.23
N PHE A 713 39.84 -39.11 14.07
CA PHE A 713 41.28 -38.99 13.95
C PHE A 713 42.02 -39.95 14.90
N GLU A 714 42.11 -41.24 14.53
CA GLU A 714 42.88 -42.23 15.29
C GLU A 714 44.33 -42.33 14.79
N SER A 715 45.29 -42.35 15.72
CA SER A 715 46.71 -42.58 15.44
C SER A 715 46.94 -43.97 14.82
N LYS A 716 48.02 -44.13 14.04
CA LYS A 716 48.37 -45.45 13.48
C LYS A 716 48.56 -46.48 14.59
N ALA A 717 49.08 -46.06 15.74
CA ALA A 717 49.27 -46.89 16.92
C ALA A 717 47.93 -47.37 17.53
N VAL A 718 46.92 -46.49 17.64
CA VAL A 718 45.58 -46.84 18.15
C VAL A 718 44.82 -47.74 17.16
N LYS A 719 44.92 -47.48 15.85
CA LYS A 719 44.36 -48.39 14.83
C LYS A 719 45.05 -49.76 14.84
N ALA A 720 46.37 -49.79 15.03
CA ALA A 720 47.13 -51.03 15.13
C ALA A 720 46.81 -51.81 16.42
N SER A 721 46.57 -51.14 17.55
CA SER A 721 46.17 -51.80 18.79
C SER A 721 44.74 -52.35 18.69
N LYS A 722 43.78 -51.62 18.10
CA LYS A 722 42.43 -52.14 17.80
C LYS A 722 42.46 -53.32 16.84
N ARG A 723 43.26 -53.25 15.77
CA ARG A 723 43.46 -54.40 14.86
C ARG A 723 44.10 -55.60 15.57
N ARG A 724 45.10 -55.39 16.43
CA ARG A 724 45.68 -56.47 17.27
C ARG A 724 44.68 -57.01 18.29
N GLY A 725 43.79 -56.18 18.83
CA GLY A 725 42.69 -56.59 19.69
C GLY A 725 41.66 -57.45 18.94
N LEU A 726 41.24 -57.03 17.75
CA LEU A 726 40.35 -57.77 16.86
C LEU A 726 40.97 -59.06 16.30
N LEU A 727 42.27 -59.06 16.01
CA LEU A 727 43.01 -60.27 15.62
C LEU A 727 43.21 -61.22 16.81
N ARG A 728 43.45 -60.71 18.03
CA ARG A 728 43.50 -61.55 19.24
C ARG A 728 42.13 -62.13 19.59
N SER A 729 41.05 -61.37 19.44
CA SER A 729 39.70 -61.91 19.64
C SER A 729 39.32 -62.95 18.58
N ASN A 730 39.83 -62.82 17.34
CA ASN A 730 39.60 -63.79 16.26
C ASN A 730 40.60 -64.97 16.24
N ILE A 731 41.61 -64.97 17.10
CA ILE A 731 42.51 -66.12 17.32
C ILE A 731 42.17 -66.83 18.64
N GLN A 732 41.55 -66.12 19.60
CA GLN A 732 40.99 -66.72 20.82
C GLN A 732 39.60 -67.32 20.61
N ASN A 733 38.82 -66.78 19.66
CA ASN A 733 37.67 -67.47 19.06
C ASN A 733 38.15 -68.40 17.95
#